data_AF-A0A373GCH8-F1
#
_entry.id   AF-A0A373GCH8-F1
#
_cell.length_a   1.000
_cell.length_b   1.000
_cell.length_c   1.000
_cell.angle_alpha   90.00
_cell.angle_beta   90.00
_cell.angle_gamma   90.00
#
_symmetry.space_group_name_H-M   'P 1'
#
loop_
_entity.id
_entity.type
_entity.pdbx_description
1 polymer ?
#
loop_
_entity_poly.entity_id
_entity_poly.type
_entity_poly.pdbx_seq_one_letter_code
_entity_poly.pdbx_strand_id
1 'polypeptide(L)'
;MMNLLNTKSKLSYLLFLGIVCCACILGSCKDDDVIDPDAPSVPKPGTAVENINTNVKALRKLIEAKQQDLAVKTYNPVNNGASYTIELSDGTSFSMYAQIAALEGGGEDVVYSPKVGAKVEHDEYYWTLDDAWLTFENDEKVKVLDENNTVAPIVDINTDGYWTVKYGTKSRTLDKAVSGKLTSQFKQVSTIGDESVSFTFTDRTPVIELNLFKGDNPEIPPVTGALRRPISPEQPAWFVHIDSWNYADPQKIIDLIPADIRPFTIFNISLSVSHDEATGIYNVSEYGYEIAKSWLRTCAENNVWAMVQPSSGGFSHFKDVSLYSQFESDDQVRVYDEFFREYPNFLGFNYCEQFWGYDDQFSVSWLQRVAHWSQLLKLTHKYGGYLVVSFCGNTWSANINPIALVKRNSDFAQTAKLYSENFIMCEKYTTQSGFFNVEGICLGTWLSGFAGQYGIRFDQCGWTEEKGQNGDKDFPPAAGALPIIEHVMLTGQTVIDGPELIWQQCFKETNAVSVGDGYQSRNWECFPQFVNINIDMFRKIIDKTIRIPSRKEVIDRTKVVILQDVYSGDDNAKYSSPKNLHEGLYLRDDDGNLWDNHCYFKKTGRYPTIPVAFELCDDVANSFQYKINQSTFEGSWSDVNTKVGKFNRWFPQEYTGELYAGRIENGWVVYNGLAGIRNAAIPFKYNTCDKMELAYSKYTVSVIKEYANKLTFYMNNYDPSGSSKTEVIKIYGCTSKPTHSVSSRANGTAQVSENWKEDVYTLTVTHNGPLDLTVNCSGKATDRLTVSTAASIQIPASPQIYQGAYQYEAECFDFKNVTKRVTKGDSEPIRNYTAQGYINFGASSAAAVRDAVTALEDGVYTIRIRYRAPSATVNTVDMYINNTKVGTPEFAQTDNDNTVWNTALMSVSLRKGANTFELKANSSGAGDLYLDNIVIERK
;
A
#
# COMPACT_ATOMS: atom_id res chain seq x y z
N MET A 1 -14.73 62.51 -18.87
CA MET A 1 -13.87 63.62 -18.42
C MET A 1 -13.03 63.10 -17.27
N MET A 2 -11.71 63.10 -17.45
CA MET A 2 -10.62 62.97 -16.45
C MET A 2 -10.56 61.79 -15.45
N ASN A 3 -9.40 61.14 -15.55
CA ASN A 3 -8.50 60.64 -14.49
C ASN A 3 -8.36 59.12 -14.26
N LEU A 4 -7.32 58.63 -14.95
CA LEU A 4 -6.49 57.45 -14.71
C LEU A 4 -5.85 57.43 -13.31
N LEU A 5 -5.74 56.22 -12.76
CA LEU A 5 -4.65 55.58 -11.98
C LEU A 5 -5.20 54.17 -11.65
N ASN A 6 -4.50 53.04 -11.61
CA ASN A 6 -3.13 52.63 -11.88
C ASN A 6 -3.10 51.11 -11.59
N THR A 7 -2.66 50.25 -12.51
CA THR A 7 -1.99 48.96 -12.22
C THR A 7 -1.60 48.27 -13.52
N LYS A 8 -0.58 48.82 -14.19
CA LYS A 8 0.36 48.05 -15.03
C LYS A 8 1.68 48.02 -14.26
N SER A 9 1.89 46.98 -13.45
CA SER A 9 3.20 46.67 -12.86
C SER A 9 3.10 45.32 -12.17
N LYS A 10 3.63 44.28 -12.84
CA LYS A 10 4.24 43.05 -12.28
C LYS A 10 4.50 41.96 -13.32
N LEU A 11 4.28 42.22 -14.61
CA LEU A 11 4.70 41.33 -15.70
C LEU A 11 6.01 41.76 -16.40
N SER A 12 6.57 42.93 -16.05
CA SER A 12 7.78 43.50 -16.68
C SER A 12 9.04 43.43 -15.82
N TYR A 13 8.99 42.75 -14.66
CA TYR A 13 10.15 42.59 -13.77
C TYR A 13 10.78 41.18 -13.80
N LEU A 14 10.13 40.20 -14.44
CA LEU A 14 10.66 38.84 -14.57
C LEU A 14 11.22 38.55 -15.97
N LEU A 15 10.84 39.32 -17.00
CA LEU A 15 11.35 39.14 -18.36
C LEU A 15 12.57 40.00 -18.71
N PHE A 16 13.05 40.85 -17.80
CA PHE A 16 14.19 41.75 -18.06
C PHE A 16 15.52 41.31 -17.42
N LEU A 17 15.57 40.16 -16.73
CA LEU A 17 16.82 39.60 -16.18
C LEU A 17 17.42 38.45 -17.02
N GLY A 18 16.74 38.02 -18.08
CA GLY A 18 17.12 36.80 -18.82
C GLY A 18 17.98 36.99 -20.06
N ILE A 19 18.01 38.18 -20.69
CA ILE A 19 18.65 38.33 -22.00
C ILE A 19 19.31 39.72 -22.13
N VAL A 20 20.26 40.00 -21.22
CA VAL A 20 21.44 40.81 -21.51
C VAL A 20 22.65 39.99 -21.06
N CYS A 21 22.89 38.97 -21.89
CA CYS A 21 24.22 38.45 -22.12
C CYS A 21 25.18 39.58 -22.48
N CYS A 22 26.44 39.38 -22.09
CA CYS A 22 27.58 39.62 -22.98
C CYS A 22 27.82 41.06 -23.44
N ALA A 23 28.36 41.91 -22.56
CA ALA A 23 29.41 42.85 -22.90
C ALA A 23 29.94 43.50 -21.61
N CYS A 24 31.23 43.85 -21.61
CA CYS A 24 31.92 44.59 -20.55
C CYS A 24 32.46 43.77 -19.37
N ILE A 25 33.21 42.69 -19.63
CA ILE A 25 34.58 42.56 -19.08
C ILE A 25 35.45 41.82 -20.12
N LEU A 26 35.90 42.54 -21.15
CA LEU A 26 37.09 42.18 -21.93
C LEU A 26 38.04 43.36 -21.86
N GLY A 27 39.25 43.10 -21.35
CA GLY A 27 40.32 44.08 -21.30
C GLY A 27 41.45 43.70 -20.35
N SER A 28 42.19 42.63 -20.64
CA SER A 28 43.66 42.67 -20.74
C SER A 28 44.23 41.28 -21.01
N CYS A 29 45.06 41.22 -22.05
CA CYS A 29 45.64 40.06 -22.74
C CYS A 29 46.45 39.08 -21.86
N LYS A 30 46.51 37.82 -22.30
CA LYS A 30 47.64 37.30 -23.10
C LYS A 30 47.20 36.08 -23.92
N ASP A 31 47.53 36.12 -25.21
CA ASP A 31 47.63 34.95 -26.08
C ASP A 31 48.77 34.08 -25.55
N ASP A 32 48.44 32.87 -25.13
CA ASP A 32 49.24 31.65 -25.21
C ASP A 32 48.40 30.56 -24.53
N ASP A 33 47.70 29.74 -25.30
CA ASP A 33 47.42 28.32 -24.99
C ASP A 33 46.79 27.67 -26.22
N VAL A 34 47.67 27.31 -27.15
CA VAL A 34 47.41 26.26 -28.12
C VAL A 34 47.13 24.99 -27.31
N ILE A 35 45.89 24.49 -27.31
CA ILE A 35 45.57 23.19 -26.72
C ILE A 35 46.16 22.12 -27.64
N ASP A 36 47.26 21.53 -27.18
CA ASP A 36 47.84 20.31 -27.71
C ASP A 36 46.83 19.14 -27.52
N PRO A 37 46.34 18.49 -28.58
CA PRO A 37 45.41 17.37 -28.47
C PRO A 37 46.03 16.09 -27.86
N ASP A 38 47.33 16.08 -27.54
CA ASP A 38 48.02 14.98 -26.85
C ASP A 38 48.29 15.24 -25.34
N ALA A 39 47.75 16.30 -24.74
CA ALA A 39 47.86 16.51 -23.29
C ALA A 39 46.94 15.54 -22.52
N PRO A 40 47.45 14.75 -21.53
CA PRO A 40 46.63 13.81 -20.79
C PRO A 40 45.51 14.53 -20.03
N SER A 41 44.27 14.07 -20.23
CA SER A 41 43.09 14.59 -19.53
C SER A 41 43.25 14.41 -18.02
N VAL A 42 43.01 15.49 -17.26
CA VAL A 42 43.00 15.44 -15.80
C VAL A 42 41.88 14.49 -15.35
N PRO A 43 42.17 13.41 -14.59
CA PRO A 43 41.13 12.51 -14.10
C PRO A 43 40.14 13.23 -13.18
N LYS A 44 38.83 13.05 -13.39
CA LYS A 44 37.80 13.68 -12.56
C LYS A 44 37.49 12.84 -11.31
N PRO A 45 37.12 13.49 -10.18
CA PRO A 45 36.67 12.79 -8.98
C PRO A 45 35.29 12.14 -9.20
N GLY A 46 35.28 10.91 -9.73
CA GLY A 46 34.07 10.08 -9.90
C GLY A 46 33.88 9.07 -8.76
N THR A 47 33.22 7.94 -9.06
CA THR A 47 32.89 6.84 -8.11
C THR A 47 34.09 6.33 -7.30
N ALA A 48 35.31 6.40 -7.85
CA ALA A 48 36.52 5.99 -7.14
C ALA A 48 36.78 6.82 -5.87
N VAL A 49 36.62 8.14 -5.94
CA VAL A 49 36.81 9.07 -4.81
C VAL A 49 35.70 8.88 -3.77
N GLU A 50 34.47 8.64 -4.21
CA GLU A 50 33.35 8.34 -3.34
C GLU A 50 33.56 7.02 -2.56
N ASN A 51 34.05 5.98 -3.23
CA ASN A 51 34.35 4.70 -2.59
C ASN A 51 35.47 4.85 -1.54
N ILE A 52 36.53 5.60 -1.86
CA ILE A 52 37.61 5.89 -0.90
C ILE A 52 37.03 6.60 0.33
N ASN A 53 36.28 7.69 0.15
CA ASN A 53 35.71 8.45 1.26
C ASN A 53 34.67 7.65 2.06
N THR A 54 33.92 6.75 1.41
CA THR A 54 33.01 5.83 2.11
C THR A 54 33.80 4.89 3.01
N ASN A 55 34.93 4.36 2.53
CA ASN A 55 35.81 3.53 3.35
C ASN A 55 36.43 4.30 4.52
N VAL A 56 36.86 5.55 4.35
CA VAL A 56 37.37 6.36 5.47
C VAL A 56 36.29 6.55 6.54
N LYS A 57 35.05 6.84 6.14
CA LYS A 57 33.91 6.93 7.07
C LYS A 57 33.62 5.59 7.77
N ALA A 58 33.68 4.48 7.03
CA ALA A 58 33.49 3.15 7.58
C ALA A 58 34.57 2.78 8.61
N LEU A 59 35.84 3.09 8.35
CA LEU A 59 36.94 2.87 9.29
C LEU A 59 36.73 3.68 10.58
N ARG A 60 36.34 4.95 10.47
CA ARG A 60 35.98 5.76 11.65
C ARG A 60 34.87 5.08 12.45
N LYS A 61 33.79 4.66 11.78
CA LYS A 61 32.63 4.04 12.43
C LYS A 61 32.99 2.70 13.09
N LEU A 62 33.89 1.93 12.49
CA LEU A 62 34.43 0.69 13.08
C LEU A 62 35.24 0.94 14.35
N ILE A 63 36.07 1.98 14.35
CA ILE A 63 36.86 2.37 15.53
C ILE A 63 35.94 2.87 16.64
N GLU A 64 34.94 3.68 16.29
CA GLU A 64 33.90 4.15 17.22
C GLU A 64 33.13 2.96 17.83
N ALA A 65 32.69 2.02 17.00
CA ALA A 65 32.01 0.80 17.44
C ALA A 65 32.88 -0.03 18.39
N LYS A 66 34.17 -0.17 18.10
CA LYS A 66 35.12 -0.87 18.95
C LYS A 66 35.32 -0.19 20.30
N GLN A 67 35.42 1.14 20.33
CA GLN A 67 35.56 1.90 21.58
C GLN A 67 34.27 1.90 22.41
N GLN A 68 33.11 1.75 21.78
CA GLN A 68 31.79 1.66 22.43
C GLN A 68 31.37 0.23 22.75
N ASP A 69 32.21 -0.77 22.48
CA ASP A 69 31.92 -2.21 22.66
C ASP A 69 30.64 -2.67 21.94
N LEU A 70 30.38 -2.12 20.74
CA LEU A 70 29.25 -2.53 19.90
C LEU A 70 29.55 -3.84 19.16
N ALA A 71 28.53 -4.67 19.00
CA ALA A 71 28.59 -5.91 18.24
C ALA A 71 28.12 -5.72 16.80
N VAL A 72 28.56 -6.58 15.88
CA VAL A 72 28.03 -6.66 14.50
C VAL A 72 26.76 -7.50 14.50
N LYS A 73 25.62 -6.88 14.23
CA LYS A 73 24.32 -7.53 14.11
C LYS A 73 24.17 -8.30 12.80
N THR A 74 24.49 -7.67 11.68
CA THR A 74 24.52 -8.33 10.36
C THR A 74 25.75 -7.90 9.57
N TYR A 75 26.30 -8.82 8.77
CA TYR A 75 27.31 -8.50 7.77
C TYR A 75 26.88 -9.16 6.45
N ASN A 76 26.53 -8.34 5.46
CA ASN A 76 25.99 -8.83 4.20
C ASN A 76 26.99 -8.56 3.07
N PRO A 77 27.61 -9.59 2.47
CA PRO A 77 28.44 -9.40 1.28
C PRO A 77 27.56 -9.04 0.09
N VAL A 78 27.90 -7.96 -0.60
CA VAL A 78 27.25 -7.50 -1.83
C VAL A 78 28.21 -7.73 -2.99
N ASN A 79 27.69 -8.10 -4.17
CA ASN A 79 28.48 -8.37 -5.38
C ASN A 79 29.63 -9.36 -5.14
N ASN A 80 29.35 -10.53 -4.58
CA ASN A 80 30.34 -11.57 -4.24
C ASN A 80 31.50 -11.07 -3.35
N GLY A 81 31.23 -10.14 -2.43
CA GLY A 81 32.21 -9.63 -1.48
C GLY A 81 33.05 -8.47 -2.00
N ALA A 82 32.66 -7.84 -3.11
CA ALA A 82 33.24 -6.57 -3.57
C ALA A 82 32.90 -5.41 -2.63
N SER A 83 31.75 -5.47 -1.97
CA SER A 83 31.35 -4.56 -0.89
C SER A 83 30.60 -5.30 0.21
N TYR A 84 30.46 -4.65 1.37
CA TYR A 84 29.78 -5.18 2.54
C TYR A 84 28.88 -4.11 3.14
N THR A 85 27.70 -4.52 3.60
CA THR A 85 26.85 -3.72 4.48
C THR A 85 26.93 -4.31 5.88
N ILE A 86 27.29 -3.47 6.85
CA ILE A 86 27.47 -3.84 8.26
C ILE A 86 26.41 -3.12 9.07
N GLU A 87 25.65 -3.87 9.87
CA GLU A 87 24.74 -3.35 10.89
C GLU A 87 25.33 -3.63 12.27
N LEU A 88 25.32 -2.65 13.15
CA LEU A 88 25.80 -2.75 14.53
C LEU A 88 24.63 -3.00 15.49
N SER A 89 24.94 -3.43 16.72
CA SER A 89 23.96 -3.76 17.76
C SER A 89 23.14 -2.56 18.24
N ASP A 90 23.58 -1.34 17.96
CA ASP A 90 22.83 -0.10 18.22
C ASP A 90 21.84 0.25 17.09
N GLY A 91 21.74 -0.59 16.05
CA GLY A 91 20.90 -0.38 14.87
C GLY A 91 21.51 0.55 13.82
N THR A 92 22.73 1.08 14.05
CA THR A 92 23.42 1.88 13.03
C THR A 92 24.04 0.98 11.97
N SER A 93 24.07 1.45 10.73
CA SER A 93 24.64 0.69 9.60
C SER A 93 25.61 1.53 8.78
N PHE A 94 26.62 0.90 8.20
CA PHE A 94 27.53 1.53 7.24
C PHE A 94 27.90 0.54 6.13
N SER A 95 28.36 1.09 5.00
CA SER A 95 28.86 0.30 3.88
C SER A 95 30.36 0.47 3.73
N MET A 96 31.02 -0.56 3.22
CA MET A 96 32.44 -0.53 2.88
C MET A 96 32.70 -1.32 1.61
N TYR A 97 33.75 -0.94 0.89
CA TYR A 97 34.16 -1.51 -0.38
C TYR A 97 35.47 -2.25 -0.21
N ALA A 98 35.50 -3.57 -0.46
CA ALA A 98 36.75 -4.32 -0.57
C ALA A 98 37.37 -4.18 -1.98
N GLN A 99 36.57 -3.76 -2.96
CA GLN A 99 37.00 -3.40 -4.31
C GLN A 99 36.48 -2.00 -4.64
N ILE A 100 37.38 -1.09 -5.05
CA ILE A 100 37.04 0.28 -5.42
C ILE A 100 37.05 0.44 -6.94
N ALA A 101 36.20 1.35 -7.45
CA ALA A 101 36.15 1.64 -8.88
C ALA A 101 37.51 2.16 -9.38
N ALA A 102 37.82 1.87 -10.65
CA ALA A 102 38.99 2.44 -11.32
C ALA A 102 38.82 3.95 -11.51
N LEU A 103 39.93 4.69 -11.56
CA LEU A 103 39.90 6.11 -11.87
C LEU A 103 39.70 6.32 -13.39
N GLU A 104 38.81 7.24 -13.79
CA GLU A 104 38.40 7.46 -15.19
C GLU A 104 39.60 7.59 -16.14
N GLY A 105 39.51 6.96 -17.32
CA GLY A 105 40.57 6.93 -18.34
C GLY A 105 41.15 5.53 -18.65
N GLY A 106 40.81 4.51 -17.83
CA GLY A 106 40.85 3.09 -18.22
C GLY A 106 42.23 2.47 -18.50
N GLY A 107 42.96 2.08 -17.46
CA GLY A 107 44.13 1.20 -17.54
C GLY A 107 43.97 -0.05 -16.64
N GLU A 108 44.60 -1.17 -17.02
CA GLU A 108 44.60 -2.43 -16.24
C GLU A 108 45.59 -2.40 -15.06
N ASP A 109 46.55 -1.47 -15.07
CA ASP A 109 47.61 -1.36 -14.07
C ASP A 109 47.08 -0.77 -12.75
N VAL A 110 47.63 -1.25 -11.64
CA VAL A 110 47.34 -0.71 -10.31
C VAL A 110 48.12 0.60 -10.14
N VAL A 111 47.40 1.69 -9.93
CA VAL A 111 47.96 3.05 -9.79
C VAL A 111 47.77 3.58 -8.37
N TYR A 112 48.52 4.63 -8.04
CA TYR A 112 48.52 5.22 -6.71
C TYR A 112 47.16 5.86 -6.35
N SER A 113 46.67 5.53 -5.15
CA SER A 113 45.56 6.21 -4.47
C SER A 113 45.92 6.42 -2.99
N PRO A 114 45.58 7.58 -2.40
CA PRO A 114 45.85 7.83 -0.98
C PRO A 114 45.20 6.78 -0.07
N LYS A 115 45.99 6.22 0.86
CA LYS A 115 45.49 5.28 1.87
C LYS A 115 45.33 5.98 3.23
N VAL A 116 44.09 6.32 3.58
CA VAL A 116 43.77 6.99 4.84
C VAL A 116 43.46 5.97 5.95
N GLY A 117 44.49 5.33 6.50
CA GLY A 117 44.43 4.31 7.57
C GLY A 117 44.34 4.87 8.99
N ALA A 118 44.47 3.99 9.99
CA ALA A 118 44.59 4.39 11.39
C ALA A 118 45.67 3.59 12.13
N LYS A 119 46.32 4.20 13.13
CA LYS A 119 47.28 3.52 14.04
C LYS A 119 46.96 3.84 15.49
N VAL A 120 47.30 2.91 16.38
CA VAL A 120 47.09 3.07 17.83
C VAL A 120 48.35 3.58 18.48
N GLU A 121 48.22 4.60 19.33
CA GLU A 121 49.24 5.06 20.25
C GLU A 121 48.58 5.47 21.59
N HIS A 122 49.08 4.95 22.72
CA HIS A 122 48.49 5.17 24.05
C HIS A 122 46.97 4.89 24.12
N ASP A 123 46.53 3.78 23.53
CA ASP A 123 45.11 3.34 23.45
C ASP A 123 44.16 4.26 22.65
N GLU A 124 44.70 5.27 21.97
CA GLU A 124 43.95 6.14 21.06
C GLU A 124 44.30 5.86 19.60
N TYR A 125 43.29 5.95 18.73
CA TYR A 125 43.47 5.80 17.28
C TYR A 125 43.77 7.17 16.64
N TYR A 126 44.81 7.22 15.80
CA TYR A 126 45.16 8.38 15.00
C TYR A 126 45.15 8.04 13.52
N TRP A 127 44.69 8.98 12.69
CA TRP A 127 44.71 8.84 11.24
C TRP A 127 46.14 8.72 10.70
N THR A 128 46.28 7.90 9.69
CA THR A 128 47.49 7.76 8.89
C THR A 128 47.19 8.07 7.43
N LEU A 129 48.22 8.55 6.72
CA LEU A 129 48.20 8.72 5.28
C LEU A 129 49.40 7.97 4.72
N ASP A 130 49.13 6.95 3.90
CA ASP A 130 50.14 6.07 3.29
C ASP A 130 51.11 5.49 4.33
N ASP A 131 50.53 4.90 5.38
CA ASP A 131 51.21 4.32 6.55
C ASP A 131 52.02 5.30 7.42
N ALA A 132 52.09 6.59 7.09
CA ALA A 132 52.68 7.64 7.93
C ALA A 132 51.59 8.35 8.75
N TRP A 133 51.95 9.00 9.86
CA TRP A 133 50.98 9.79 10.63
C TRP A 133 50.38 10.90 9.74
N LEU A 134 49.06 11.06 9.76
CA LEU A 134 48.44 12.21 9.14
C LEU A 134 48.72 13.41 10.03
N THR A 135 49.58 14.30 9.53
CA THR A 135 49.90 15.60 10.13
C THR A 135 49.69 16.70 9.09
N PHE A 136 49.44 17.92 9.56
CA PHE A 136 49.33 19.11 8.72
C PHE A 136 50.36 20.16 9.17
N GLU A 137 50.02 20.99 10.16
CA GLU A 137 50.90 22.02 10.72
C GLU A 137 51.40 21.57 12.10
N ASN A 138 52.67 21.82 12.41
CA ASN A 138 53.36 21.48 13.68
C ASN A 138 53.56 19.98 13.99
N ASP A 139 53.47 19.09 12.98
CA ASP A 139 53.60 17.64 13.16
C ASP A 139 52.63 17.01 14.17
N GLU A 140 51.52 17.69 14.46
CA GLU A 140 50.48 17.17 15.35
C GLU A 140 49.67 16.06 14.67
N LYS A 141 49.54 14.93 15.36
CA LYS A 141 48.81 13.74 14.88
C LYS A 141 47.31 13.99 14.97
N VAL A 142 46.58 13.64 13.91
CA VAL A 142 45.12 13.78 13.89
C VAL A 142 44.46 12.56 14.52
N LYS A 143 43.74 12.74 15.64
CA LYS A 143 42.94 11.68 16.26
C LYS A 143 41.79 11.23 15.35
N VAL A 144 41.46 9.94 15.37
CA VAL A 144 40.28 9.38 14.67
C VAL A 144 38.98 9.82 15.34
N LEU A 145 39.01 9.88 16.67
CA LEU A 145 37.91 10.31 17.52
C LEU A 145 38.45 11.38 18.49
N ASP A 146 37.85 12.56 18.45
CA ASP A 146 38.17 13.70 19.31
C ASP A 146 36.88 14.12 20.03
N GLU A 147 36.98 14.45 21.32
CA GLU A 147 35.85 14.82 22.20
C GLU A 147 35.02 15.99 21.64
N ASN A 148 35.61 16.78 20.74
CA ASN A 148 34.96 17.94 20.10
C ASN A 148 34.77 17.79 18.58
N ASN A 149 35.20 16.68 17.95
CA ASN A 149 35.16 16.55 16.50
C ASN A 149 35.06 15.09 16.00
N THR A 150 34.02 14.83 15.21
CA THR A 150 33.70 13.52 14.62
C THR A 150 33.92 13.46 13.10
N VAL A 151 34.64 14.42 12.51
CA VAL A 151 34.84 14.50 11.06
C VAL A 151 35.95 13.54 10.62
N ALA A 152 35.74 12.84 9.49
CA ALA A 152 36.76 12.01 8.86
C ALA A 152 37.53 12.81 7.78
N PRO A 153 38.83 12.51 7.53
CA PRO A 153 39.56 13.11 6.41
C PRO A 153 38.88 12.82 5.08
N ILE A 154 38.90 13.80 4.18
CA ILE A 154 38.28 13.71 2.86
C ILE A 154 39.38 13.67 1.80
N VAL A 155 39.37 12.62 0.99
CA VAL A 155 40.23 12.47 -0.19
C VAL A 155 39.53 13.07 -1.40
N ASP A 156 40.27 13.82 -2.22
CA ASP A 156 39.74 14.53 -3.39
C ASP A 156 40.84 14.70 -4.46
N ILE A 157 40.48 15.12 -5.68
CA ILE A 157 41.43 15.48 -6.74
C ILE A 157 41.23 16.96 -7.05
N ASN A 158 42.29 17.76 -6.89
CA ASN A 158 42.21 19.20 -7.15
C ASN A 158 42.16 19.53 -8.66
N THR A 159 41.94 20.80 -8.99
CA THR A 159 41.86 21.27 -10.38
C THR A 159 43.11 21.02 -11.20
N ASP A 160 44.27 20.87 -10.55
CA ASP A 160 45.56 20.61 -11.18
C ASP A 160 45.84 19.10 -11.36
N GLY A 161 44.89 18.25 -10.96
CA GLY A 161 44.95 16.80 -11.09
C GLY A 161 45.76 16.08 -10.01
N TYR A 162 46.00 16.71 -8.87
CA TYR A 162 46.69 16.09 -7.74
C TYR A 162 45.71 15.55 -6.71
N TRP A 163 46.06 14.41 -6.12
CA TRP A 163 45.36 13.91 -4.94
C TRP A 163 45.51 14.90 -3.78
N THR A 164 44.43 15.10 -3.04
CA THR A 164 44.41 15.96 -1.85
C THR A 164 43.70 15.25 -0.71
N VAL A 165 44.16 15.52 0.51
CA VAL A 165 43.51 15.07 1.75
C VAL A 165 43.20 16.29 2.59
N LYS A 166 41.92 16.48 2.90
CA LYS A 166 41.39 17.61 3.67
C LYS A 166 40.90 17.14 5.03
N TYR A 167 41.16 17.92 6.07
CA TYR A 167 40.64 17.70 7.41
C TYR A 167 40.32 19.06 8.06
N GLY A 168 39.03 19.35 8.22
CA GLY A 168 38.57 20.69 8.61
C GLY A 168 39.00 21.75 7.59
N THR A 169 39.67 22.80 8.04
CA THR A 169 40.24 23.86 7.17
C THR A 169 41.62 23.52 6.63
N LYS A 170 42.22 22.40 7.06
CA LYS A 170 43.58 21.97 6.68
C LYS A 170 43.52 21.09 5.42
N SER A 171 44.50 21.22 4.53
CA SER A 171 44.59 20.44 3.29
C SER A 171 46.04 20.08 2.99
N ARG A 172 46.26 18.88 2.45
CA ARG A 172 47.56 18.40 2.00
C ARG A 172 47.45 17.90 0.56
N THR A 173 48.33 18.37 -0.31
CA THR A 173 48.46 17.88 -1.70
C THR A 173 49.47 16.74 -1.75
N LEU A 174 49.17 15.72 -2.53
CA LEU A 174 49.95 14.49 -2.71
C LEU A 174 50.37 14.34 -4.16
N ASP A 175 50.70 13.11 -4.58
CA ASP A 175 51.09 12.81 -5.96
C ASP A 175 49.95 13.04 -6.97
N LYS A 176 50.34 13.23 -8.24
CA LYS A 176 49.41 13.44 -9.34
C LYS A 176 48.55 12.19 -9.54
N ALA A 177 47.24 12.38 -9.72
CA ALA A 177 46.31 11.28 -9.97
C ALA A 177 46.52 10.73 -11.39
N VAL A 178 46.55 9.40 -11.51
CA VAL A 178 46.75 8.68 -12.77
C VAL A 178 45.58 7.70 -12.95
N SER A 179 45.06 7.58 -14.18
CA SER A 179 44.00 6.64 -14.51
C SER A 179 44.45 5.19 -14.36
N GLY A 180 43.63 4.32 -13.76
CA GLY A 180 43.97 2.91 -13.55
C GLY A 180 43.19 2.24 -12.41
N LYS A 181 43.50 0.97 -12.13
CA LYS A 181 42.91 0.22 -11.01
C LYS A 181 43.44 0.76 -9.68
N LEU A 182 42.56 0.94 -8.70
CA LEU A 182 42.94 1.41 -7.38
C LEU A 182 42.83 0.28 -6.35
N THR A 183 43.61 0.36 -5.27
CA THR A 183 43.57 -0.62 -4.18
C THR A 183 42.69 -0.11 -3.05
N SER A 184 41.68 -0.89 -2.67
CA SER A 184 40.86 -0.54 -1.51
C SER A 184 41.69 -0.56 -0.23
N GLN A 185 41.39 0.35 0.69
CA GLN A 185 41.87 0.29 2.07
C GLN A 185 41.42 -1.01 2.77
N PHE A 186 40.21 -1.47 2.52
CA PHE A 186 39.72 -2.70 3.11
C PHE A 186 40.10 -3.88 2.22
N LYS A 187 40.70 -4.90 2.83
CA LYS A 187 41.09 -6.12 2.13
C LYS A 187 39.93 -7.11 2.09
N GLN A 188 39.36 -7.40 3.26
CA GLN A 188 38.33 -8.42 3.42
C GLN A 188 37.61 -8.26 4.76
N VAL A 189 36.34 -8.65 4.79
CA VAL A 189 35.57 -8.94 6.01
C VAL A 189 35.38 -10.45 6.10
N SER A 190 35.69 -11.03 7.25
CA SER A 190 35.57 -12.47 7.48
C SER A 190 35.11 -12.76 8.90
N THR A 191 34.41 -13.86 9.11
CA THR A 191 34.07 -14.33 10.45
C THR A 191 35.23 -15.10 11.08
N ILE A 192 35.40 -14.95 12.39
CA ILE A 192 36.27 -15.79 13.20
C ILE A 192 35.35 -16.69 14.04
N GLY A 193 35.09 -17.88 13.51
CA GLY A 193 34.05 -18.77 14.06
C GLY A 193 32.68 -18.10 14.08
N ASP A 194 31.90 -18.36 15.13
CA ASP A 194 30.56 -17.81 15.34
C ASP A 194 30.54 -16.66 16.36
N GLU A 195 31.72 -16.08 16.66
CA GLU A 195 31.88 -15.18 17.81
C GLU A 195 32.19 -13.75 17.43
N SER A 196 32.90 -13.52 16.32
CA SER A 196 33.31 -12.19 15.92
C SER A 196 33.44 -12.02 14.41
N VAL A 197 33.34 -10.77 13.96
CA VAL A 197 33.61 -10.34 12.60
C VAL A 197 34.92 -9.57 12.59
N SER A 198 35.83 -10.00 11.71
CA SER A 198 37.16 -9.44 11.55
C SER A 198 37.24 -8.61 10.27
N PHE A 199 37.69 -7.36 10.44
CA PHE A 199 37.91 -6.38 9.39
C PHE A 199 39.41 -6.26 9.14
N THR A 200 39.83 -6.68 7.95
CA THR A 200 41.24 -6.66 7.54
C THR A 200 41.51 -5.56 6.52
N PHE A 201 42.66 -4.91 6.66
CA PHE A 201 43.04 -3.73 5.87
C PHE A 201 44.25 -4.04 4.96
N THR A 202 44.42 -3.23 3.92
CA THR A 202 45.57 -3.31 2.98
C THR A 202 46.70 -2.33 3.34
N ASP A 203 46.51 -1.55 4.40
CA ASP A 203 47.49 -0.65 5.02
C ASP A 203 47.90 -1.20 6.41
N ARG A 204 48.65 -0.43 7.19
CA ARG A 204 49.06 -0.80 8.55
C ARG A 204 47.99 -0.56 9.62
N THR A 205 46.72 -0.41 9.24
CA THR A 205 45.63 -0.35 10.21
C THR A 205 45.52 -1.70 10.94
N PRO A 206 45.50 -1.71 12.29
CA PRO A 206 45.36 -2.96 13.02
C PRO A 206 44.02 -3.60 12.68
N VAL A 207 43.99 -4.94 12.67
CA VAL A 207 42.74 -5.69 12.49
C VAL A 207 41.74 -5.22 13.55
N ILE A 208 40.54 -4.87 13.09
CA ILE A 208 39.42 -4.53 13.95
C ILE A 208 38.54 -5.78 14.03
N GLU A 209 38.35 -6.28 15.24
CA GLU A 209 37.44 -7.37 15.53
C GLU A 209 36.33 -6.82 16.41
N LEU A 210 35.09 -7.09 16.01
CA LEU A 210 33.89 -6.78 16.77
C LEU A 210 33.15 -8.08 17.03
N ASN A 211 32.56 -8.23 18.22
CA ASN A 211 31.76 -9.41 18.54
C ASN A 211 30.61 -9.51 17.54
N LEU A 212 30.28 -10.72 17.09
CA LEU A 212 29.03 -10.97 16.39
C LEU A 212 27.92 -10.85 17.45
N PHE A 213 26.86 -10.12 17.15
CA PHE A 213 25.75 -9.94 18.06
C PHE A 213 25.09 -11.30 18.31
N LYS A 214 25.39 -11.90 19.46
CA LYS A 214 24.65 -13.03 20.03
C LYS A 214 23.44 -12.49 20.82
N GLY A 215 22.69 -11.55 20.25
CA GLY A 215 21.30 -11.45 20.67
C GLY A 215 20.63 -12.77 20.35
N ASP A 216 19.57 -13.12 21.06
CA ASP A 216 18.72 -14.23 20.67
C ASP A 216 18.26 -13.97 19.23
N ASN A 217 19.01 -14.45 18.25
CA ASN A 217 18.49 -14.98 17.01
C ASN A 217 18.07 -16.38 17.42
N PRO A 218 16.87 -16.59 17.96
CA PRO A 218 16.29 -17.88 17.73
C PRO A 218 16.30 -17.99 16.20
N GLU A 219 17.04 -18.95 15.68
CA GLU A 219 16.39 -19.88 14.76
C GLU A 219 15.10 -20.29 15.48
N ILE A 220 14.04 -19.47 15.36
CA ILE A 220 12.70 -19.95 15.57
C ILE A 220 12.60 -20.94 14.43
N PRO A 221 12.53 -22.26 14.70
CA PRO A 221 12.18 -23.20 13.67
C PRO A 221 10.97 -22.61 12.95
N PRO A 222 10.91 -22.60 11.61
CA PRO A 222 9.81 -21.95 10.89
C PRO A 222 8.50 -22.28 11.59
N VAL A 223 7.82 -21.23 12.06
CA VAL A 223 6.58 -21.44 12.81
C VAL A 223 5.65 -22.15 11.84
N THR A 224 4.93 -23.18 12.27
CA THR A 224 4.05 -23.92 11.37
C THR A 224 2.64 -23.38 11.48
N GLY A 225 2.01 -23.05 10.37
CA GLY A 225 0.59 -22.73 10.31
C GLY A 225 -0.01 -23.05 8.94
N ALA A 226 -1.34 -23.03 8.87
CA ALA A 226 -2.08 -23.16 7.63
C ALA A 226 -3.08 -22.02 7.53
N LEU A 227 -3.27 -21.46 6.33
CA LEU A 227 -4.19 -20.36 6.10
C LEU A 227 -5.62 -20.71 6.55
N ARG A 228 -6.24 -19.85 7.36
CA ARG A 228 -7.66 -19.97 7.75
C ARG A 228 -8.58 -19.87 6.55
N ARG A 229 -8.23 -18.97 5.63
CA ARG A 229 -8.93 -18.68 4.38
C ARG A 229 -7.89 -18.35 3.31
N PRO A 230 -7.60 -19.23 2.34
CA PRO A 230 -6.69 -18.89 1.25
C PRO A 230 -7.19 -17.71 0.41
N ILE A 231 -6.27 -16.94 -0.15
CA ILE A 231 -6.52 -15.94 -1.19
C ILE A 231 -5.74 -16.37 -2.43
N SER A 232 -6.40 -16.39 -3.58
CA SER A 232 -5.80 -16.78 -4.85
C SER A 232 -6.63 -16.25 -6.03
N PRO A 233 -6.17 -16.40 -7.28
CA PRO A 233 -7.00 -16.13 -8.46
C PRO A 233 -8.35 -16.88 -8.46
N GLU A 234 -8.39 -18.07 -7.86
CA GLU A 234 -9.60 -18.89 -7.69
C GLU A 234 -10.45 -18.45 -6.49
N GLN A 235 -9.83 -17.85 -5.47
CA GLN A 235 -10.48 -17.40 -4.24
C GLN A 235 -10.14 -15.94 -3.94
N PRO A 236 -10.59 -14.98 -4.79
CA PRO A 236 -10.29 -13.57 -4.59
C PRO A 236 -10.93 -13.04 -3.30
N ALA A 237 -10.43 -11.89 -2.84
CA ALA A 237 -10.95 -11.21 -1.66
C ALA A 237 -11.35 -9.77 -1.98
N TRP A 238 -12.48 -9.36 -1.40
CA TRP A 238 -12.89 -7.96 -1.38
C TRP A 238 -12.98 -7.48 0.06
N PHE A 239 -12.21 -6.45 0.41
CA PHE A 239 -12.32 -5.84 1.73
C PHE A 239 -13.40 -4.77 1.71
N VAL A 240 -14.44 -4.99 2.50
CA VAL A 240 -15.53 -4.05 2.71
C VAL A 240 -15.36 -3.46 4.10
N HIS A 241 -15.29 -2.14 4.19
CA HIS A 241 -14.96 -1.50 5.46
C HIS A 241 -16.20 -1.28 6.33
N ILE A 242 -16.02 -1.57 7.62
CA ILE A 242 -16.88 -1.06 8.69
C ILE A 242 -16.06 0.07 9.32
N ASP A 243 -16.40 1.31 8.98
CA ASP A 243 -15.54 2.48 9.19
C ASP A 243 -16.07 3.40 10.29
N SER A 244 -15.18 3.68 11.26
CA SER A 244 -15.42 4.59 12.37
C SER A 244 -15.74 6.03 11.96
N TRP A 245 -15.25 6.51 10.81
CA TRP A 245 -15.65 7.83 10.28
C TRP A 245 -17.13 7.94 9.97
N ASN A 246 -17.81 6.81 9.75
CA ASN A 246 -19.22 6.75 9.42
C ASN A 246 -20.11 6.51 10.65
N TYR A 247 -19.53 6.40 11.86
CA TYR A 247 -20.24 5.97 13.08
C TYR A 247 -21.03 4.68 12.85
N ALA A 248 -20.35 3.69 12.27
CA ALA A 248 -20.97 2.53 11.64
C ALA A 248 -21.94 1.78 12.56
N ASP A 249 -22.99 1.21 11.95
CA ASP A 249 -23.73 0.08 12.52
C ASP A 249 -23.23 -1.20 11.81
N PRO A 250 -22.35 -2.00 12.44
CA PRO A 250 -21.75 -3.17 11.81
C PRO A 250 -22.78 -4.16 11.26
N GLN A 251 -23.89 -4.39 11.98
CA GLN A 251 -24.92 -5.33 11.55
C GLN A 251 -25.59 -4.85 10.26
N LYS A 252 -25.96 -3.56 10.20
CA LYS A 252 -26.60 -3.00 8.99
C LYS A 252 -25.66 -3.01 7.79
N ILE A 253 -24.37 -2.76 7.99
CA ILE A 253 -23.38 -2.84 6.90
C ILE A 253 -23.24 -4.28 6.38
N ILE A 254 -23.17 -5.28 7.28
CA ILE A 254 -23.12 -6.71 6.89
C ILE A 254 -24.37 -7.11 6.09
N ASP A 255 -25.55 -6.66 6.53
CA ASP A 255 -26.83 -6.95 5.88
C ASP A 255 -26.91 -6.36 4.46
N LEU A 256 -26.27 -5.22 4.21
CA LEU A 256 -26.22 -4.58 2.89
C LEU A 256 -25.35 -5.34 1.87
N ILE A 257 -24.45 -6.22 2.30
CA ILE A 257 -23.63 -7.03 1.39
C ILE A 257 -24.43 -8.23 0.87
N PRO A 258 -24.63 -8.35 -0.46
CA PRO A 258 -25.39 -9.44 -1.05
C PRO A 258 -24.83 -10.83 -0.70
N ALA A 259 -25.71 -11.78 -0.42
CA ALA A 259 -25.34 -13.13 0.00
C ALA A 259 -24.48 -13.89 -1.03
N ASP A 260 -24.62 -13.58 -2.32
CA ASP A 260 -23.82 -14.19 -3.39
C ASP A 260 -22.36 -13.71 -3.43
N ILE A 261 -22.08 -12.53 -2.87
CA ILE A 261 -20.73 -11.94 -2.81
C ILE A 261 -20.10 -12.13 -1.43
N ARG A 262 -20.90 -12.13 -0.37
CA ARG A 262 -20.46 -12.16 1.03
C ARG A 262 -19.37 -13.20 1.36
N PRO A 263 -19.37 -14.44 0.80
CA PRO A 263 -18.29 -15.40 1.05
C PRO A 263 -16.90 -14.94 0.58
N PHE A 264 -16.85 -14.04 -0.39
CA PHE A 264 -15.61 -13.45 -0.93
C PHE A 264 -15.23 -12.16 -0.19
N THR A 265 -16.10 -11.65 0.68
CA THR A 265 -15.88 -10.43 1.45
C THR A 265 -15.11 -10.73 2.74
N ILE A 266 -14.17 -9.85 3.07
CA ILE A 266 -13.56 -9.74 4.40
C ILE A 266 -13.94 -8.36 4.94
N PHE A 267 -14.61 -8.30 6.09
CA PHE A 267 -15.00 -7.03 6.68
C PHE A 267 -13.79 -6.40 7.37
N ASN A 268 -13.34 -5.24 6.88
CA ASN A 268 -12.19 -4.51 7.42
C ASN A 268 -12.67 -3.45 8.42
N ILE A 269 -12.51 -3.72 9.71
CA ILE A 269 -12.86 -2.80 10.79
C ILE A 269 -11.83 -1.68 10.81
N SER A 270 -12.24 -0.49 10.37
CA SER A 270 -11.34 0.65 10.13
C SER A 270 -11.39 1.65 11.26
N LEU A 271 -10.31 1.71 12.04
CA LEU A 271 -10.14 2.64 13.14
C LEU A 271 -9.50 3.93 12.63
N SER A 272 -10.14 5.06 12.89
CA SER A 272 -9.62 6.38 12.52
C SER A 272 -8.43 6.74 13.41
N VAL A 273 -7.33 7.17 12.80
CA VAL A 273 -6.16 7.69 13.52
C VAL A 273 -6.18 9.22 13.67
N SER A 274 -7.31 9.88 13.36
CA SER A 274 -7.45 11.31 13.67
C SER A 274 -7.32 11.51 15.17
N HIS A 275 -6.43 12.40 15.58
CA HIS A 275 -6.12 12.66 16.98
C HIS A 275 -5.90 14.14 17.23
N ASP A 276 -6.00 14.54 18.49
CA ASP A 276 -5.61 15.86 18.96
C ASP A 276 -4.07 15.97 18.97
N GLU A 277 -3.53 16.95 18.25
CA GLU A 277 -2.09 17.12 18.05
C GLU A 277 -1.33 17.47 19.34
N ALA A 278 -2.00 17.88 20.42
CA ALA A 278 -1.37 18.22 21.68
C ALA A 278 -1.34 17.06 22.68
N THR A 279 -2.37 16.21 22.66
CA THR A 279 -2.58 15.16 23.67
C THR A 279 -2.44 13.75 23.11
N GLY A 280 -2.50 13.57 21.79
CA GLY A 280 -2.48 12.27 21.11
C GLY A 280 -3.78 11.48 21.25
N ILE A 281 -4.82 12.04 21.87
CA ILE A 281 -6.12 11.38 22.04
C ILE A 281 -6.85 11.31 20.70
N TYR A 282 -7.36 10.14 20.34
CA TYR A 282 -8.10 9.95 19.08
C TYR A 282 -9.46 10.66 19.08
N ASN A 283 -9.77 11.39 18.00
CA ASN A 283 -10.95 12.24 17.88
C ASN A 283 -12.24 11.50 17.48
N VAL A 284 -12.12 10.35 16.80
CA VAL A 284 -13.28 9.63 16.21
C VAL A 284 -13.41 8.21 16.76
N SER A 285 -12.27 7.59 17.06
CA SER A 285 -12.18 6.24 17.61
C SER A 285 -11.49 6.27 18.97
N GLU A 286 -12.02 7.02 19.94
CA GLU A 286 -11.39 7.21 21.27
C GLU A 286 -10.92 5.89 21.90
N TYR A 287 -11.67 4.80 21.72
CA TYR A 287 -11.42 3.49 22.32
C TYR A 287 -11.23 2.39 21.25
N GLY A 288 -10.21 2.52 20.40
CA GLY A 288 -10.01 1.64 19.23
C GLY A 288 -10.01 0.13 19.52
N TYR A 289 -9.45 -0.31 20.66
CA TYR A 289 -9.51 -1.73 21.07
C TYR A 289 -10.94 -2.21 21.33
N GLU A 290 -11.73 -1.43 22.08
CA GLU A 290 -13.11 -1.79 22.42
C GLU A 290 -14.02 -1.77 21.18
N ILE A 291 -13.82 -0.79 20.28
CA ILE A 291 -14.50 -0.73 18.97
C ILE A 291 -14.18 -1.99 18.15
N ALA A 292 -12.90 -2.30 17.98
CA ALA A 292 -12.47 -3.46 17.18
C ALA A 292 -13.01 -4.76 17.75
N LYS A 293 -12.93 -4.94 19.07
CA LYS A 293 -13.41 -6.13 19.77
C LYS A 293 -14.92 -6.31 19.63
N SER A 294 -15.68 -5.25 19.83
CA SER A 294 -17.14 -5.27 19.68
C SER A 294 -17.55 -5.63 18.25
N TRP A 295 -17.02 -4.92 17.25
CA TRP A 295 -17.42 -5.11 15.86
C TRP A 295 -16.95 -6.46 15.30
N LEU A 296 -15.83 -6.99 15.80
CA LEU A 296 -15.37 -8.33 15.48
C LEU A 296 -16.34 -9.41 16.01
N ARG A 297 -16.97 -9.20 17.17
CA ARG A 297 -18.04 -10.06 17.70
C ARG A 297 -19.28 -10.01 16.81
N THR A 298 -19.69 -8.83 16.35
CA THR A 298 -20.81 -8.73 15.38
C THR A 298 -20.49 -9.48 14.09
N CYS A 299 -19.26 -9.36 13.56
CA CYS A 299 -18.83 -10.15 12.41
C CYS A 299 -18.84 -11.67 12.70
N ALA A 300 -18.43 -12.07 13.90
CA ALA A 300 -18.36 -13.46 14.30
C ALA A 300 -19.74 -14.09 14.45
N GLU A 301 -20.71 -13.36 15.03
CA GLU A 301 -22.12 -13.77 15.13
C GLU A 301 -22.74 -13.99 13.74
N ASN A 302 -22.39 -13.15 12.76
CA ASN A 302 -22.83 -13.27 11.37
C ASN A 302 -22.05 -14.33 10.56
N ASN A 303 -21.08 -15.02 11.18
CA ASN A 303 -20.21 -16.00 10.53
C ASN A 303 -19.52 -15.44 9.27
N VAL A 304 -19.06 -14.19 9.32
CA VAL A 304 -18.32 -13.53 8.23
C VAL A 304 -16.86 -13.29 8.61
N TRP A 305 -15.98 -13.42 7.63
CA TRP A 305 -14.56 -13.12 7.79
C TRP A 305 -14.33 -11.64 8.08
N ALA A 306 -13.42 -11.34 9.00
CA ALA A 306 -13.11 -9.97 9.39
C ALA A 306 -11.62 -9.78 9.66
N MET A 307 -11.19 -8.53 9.55
CA MET A 307 -9.85 -8.07 9.94
C MET A 307 -9.93 -6.66 10.49
N VAL A 308 -8.82 -6.17 11.07
CA VAL A 308 -8.78 -4.83 11.71
C VAL A 308 -7.72 -3.99 11.03
N GLN A 309 -8.06 -2.74 10.71
CA GLN A 309 -7.11 -1.71 10.31
C GLN A 309 -6.81 -0.81 11.50
N PRO A 310 -5.72 -1.05 12.25
CA PRO A 310 -5.40 -0.27 13.45
C PRO A 310 -4.59 0.98 13.15
N SER A 311 -4.13 1.17 11.90
CA SER A 311 -3.14 2.19 11.56
C SER A 311 -3.43 2.84 10.22
N SER A 312 -3.22 4.16 10.17
CA SER A 312 -2.97 4.93 8.95
C SER A 312 -1.68 5.73 9.13
N GLY A 313 -0.73 5.62 8.20
CA GLY A 313 0.60 6.19 8.37
C GLY A 313 1.33 5.60 9.59
N GLY A 314 2.17 6.40 10.24
CA GLY A 314 2.89 6.00 11.45
C GLY A 314 2.01 5.85 12.70
N PHE A 315 0.82 6.46 12.73
CA PHE A 315 -0.09 6.40 13.88
C PHE A 315 -0.82 5.06 13.95
N SER A 316 -0.99 4.50 15.15
CA SER A 316 -1.76 3.27 15.34
C SER A 316 -2.41 3.18 16.71
N HIS A 317 -3.64 2.66 16.74
CA HIS A 317 -4.37 2.32 17.97
C HIS A 317 -3.70 1.25 18.80
N PHE A 318 -2.92 0.37 18.16
CA PHE A 318 -2.25 -0.74 18.82
C PHE A 318 -0.75 -0.51 18.82
N LYS A 319 -0.12 -0.83 19.96
CA LYS A 319 1.30 -0.58 20.18
C LYS A 319 2.15 -1.57 19.37
N ASP A 320 3.11 -1.04 18.64
CA ASP A 320 4.08 -1.82 17.88
C ASP A 320 5.03 -2.62 18.80
N VAL A 321 5.58 -3.72 18.28
CA VAL A 321 6.49 -4.62 19.01
C VAL A 321 7.82 -4.76 18.28
N SER A 322 8.89 -5.08 18.99
CA SER A 322 10.20 -5.39 18.40
C SER A 322 10.56 -6.87 18.49
N LEU A 323 9.98 -7.60 19.45
CA LEU A 323 10.24 -9.00 19.72
C LEU A 323 8.95 -9.82 19.69
N TYR A 324 9.04 -11.04 19.15
CA TYR A 324 7.89 -11.95 19.04
C TYR A 324 7.28 -12.31 20.40
N SER A 325 8.12 -12.51 21.42
CA SER A 325 7.69 -12.87 22.78
C SER A 325 6.77 -11.84 23.44
N GLN A 326 6.79 -10.58 22.98
CA GLN A 326 5.93 -9.53 23.52
C GLN A 326 4.43 -9.83 23.29
N PHE A 327 4.07 -10.52 22.20
CA PHE A 327 2.68 -10.95 21.97
C PHE A 327 2.16 -11.89 23.06
N GLU A 328 3.06 -12.62 23.73
CA GLU A 328 2.73 -13.61 24.75
C GLU A 328 2.80 -13.02 26.17
N SER A 329 3.70 -12.06 26.40
CA SER A 329 4.05 -11.57 27.75
C SER A 329 3.60 -10.15 28.10
N ASP A 330 3.23 -9.30 27.14
CA ASP A 330 2.87 -7.89 27.38
C ASP A 330 1.37 -7.66 27.13
N ASP A 331 0.60 -7.47 28.22
CA ASP A 331 -0.84 -7.23 28.19
C ASP A 331 -1.26 -6.05 27.30
N GLN A 332 -0.38 -5.07 27.05
CA GLN A 332 -0.68 -3.91 26.20
C GLN A 332 -0.70 -4.25 24.70
N VAL A 333 -0.10 -5.37 24.29
CA VAL A 333 -0.03 -5.83 22.89
C VAL A 333 -0.68 -7.20 22.70
N ARG A 334 -1.30 -7.76 23.76
CA ARG A 334 -2.02 -9.03 23.66
C ARG A 334 -3.16 -9.00 22.65
N VAL A 335 -3.68 -7.82 22.27
CA VAL A 335 -4.69 -7.67 21.21
C VAL A 335 -4.35 -8.46 19.93
N TYR A 336 -3.07 -8.49 19.53
CA TYR A 336 -2.63 -9.19 18.33
C TYR A 336 -2.82 -10.71 18.43
N ASP A 337 -2.43 -11.33 19.55
CA ASP A 337 -2.57 -12.78 19.80
C ASP A 337 -4.01 -13.15 20.22
N GLU A 338 -4.63 -12.32 21.06
CA GLU A 338 -6.01 -12.45 21.53
C GLU A 338 -6.97 -12.57 20.35
N PHE A 339 -6.87 -11.64 19.38
CA PHE A 339 -7.84 -11.62 18.30
C PHE A 339 -7.79 -12.90 17.45
N PHE A 340 -6.59 -13.44 17.20
CA PHE A 340 -6.47 -14.73 16.53
C PHE A 340 -7.03 -15.88 17.36
N ARG A 341 -6.72 -15.94 18.66
CA ARG A 341 -7.14 -17.05 19.52
C ARG A 341 -8.64 -17.08 19.78
N GLU A 342 -9.23 -15.92 20.02
CA GLU A 342 -10.61 -15.83 20.49
C GLU A 342 -11.61 -15.82 19.33
N TYR A 343 -11.25 -15.27 18.16
CA TYR A 343 -12.18 -15.07 17.05
C TYR A 343 -11.78 -15.94 15.85
N PRO A 344 -12.50 -17.05 15.58
CA PRO A 344 -12.19 -17.93 14.46
C PRO A 344 -12.35 -17.26 13.09
N ASN A 345 -13.14 -16.19 13.01
CA ASN A 345 -13.37 -15.38 11.81
C ASN A 345 -12.35 -14.26 11.61
N PHE A 346 -11.40 -14.07 12.53
CA PHE A 346 -10.37 -13.06 12.39
C PHE A 346 -9.25 -13.52 11.46
N LEU A 347 -8.88 -12.65 10.52
CA LEU A 347 -7.87 -12.90 9.50
C LEU A 347 -6.61 -12.04 9.63
N GLY A 348 -6.53 -11.07 10.54
CA GLY A 348 -5.30 -10.31 10.78
C GLY A 348 -5.47 -8.80 10.66
N PHE A 349 -4.42 -8.11 10.20
CA PHE A 349 -4.29 -6.67 10.36
C PHE A 349 -3.97 -5.97 9.04
N ASN A 350 -4.63 -4.83 8.80
CA ASN A 350 -4.44 -3.98 7.64
C ASN A 350 -3.76 -2.66 8.05
N TYR A 351 -2.52 -2.46 7.62
CA TYR A 351 -1.77 -1.24 7.84
C TYR A 351 -1.91 -0.34 6.61
N CYS A 352 -2.75 0.68 6.70
CA CYS A 352 -3.03 1.54 5.56
C CYS A 352 -2.14 2.77 5.48
N GLU A 353 -2.02 3.37 4.31
CA GLU A 353 -1.28 4.63 4.09
C GLU A 353 0.14 4.67 4.66
N GLN A 354 0.92 3.61 4.50
CA GLN A 354 2.24 3.49 5.14
C GLN A 354 3.34 4.31 4.43
N PHE A 355 3.11 5.62 4.29
CA PHE A 355 3.95 6.57 3.55
C PHE A 355 4.12 7.93 4.24
N TRP A 356 3.45 8.15 5.38
CA TRP A 356 3.45 9.43 6.11
C TRP A 356 3.32 9.21 7.63
N GLY A 357 3.58 10.27 8.39
CA GLY A 357 3.28 10.32 9.83
C GLY A 357 4.19 9.48 10.72
N TYR A 358 5.37 9.05 10.24
CA TYR A 358 6.40 8.43 11.07
C TYR A 358 7.26 9.49 11.77
N ASP A 359 7.91 9.10 12.87
CA ASP A 359 8.83 9.95 13.64
C ASP A 359 8.17 11.22 14.22
N ASP A 360 6.87 11.15 14.48
CA ASP A 360 6.11 12.15 15.24
C ASP A 360 6.12 11.80 16.74
N GLN A 361 5.80 12.76 17.62
CA GLN A 361 5.74 12.54 19.07
C GLN A 361 4.74 11.43 19.48
N PHE A 362 3.70 11.18 18.69
CA PHE A 362 2.69 10.13 18.95
C PHE A 362 2.74 8.97 17.96
N SER A 363 3.81 8.86 17.17
CA SER A 363 3.99 7.77 16.23
C SER A 363 5.35 7.10 16.37
N VAL A 364 5.46 5.91 15.81
CA VAL A 364 6.73 5.19 15.76
C VAL A 364 7.61 5.69 14.63
N SER A 365 8.91 5.36 14.68
CA SER A 365 9.75 5.45 13.50
C SER A 365 9.36 4.40 12.46
N TRP A 366 9.71 4.66 11.20
CA TRP A 366 9.52 3.67 10.13
C TRP A 366 10.22 2.34 10.44
N LEU A 367 11.44 2.38 10.98
CA LEU A 367 12.20 1.16 11.29
C LEU A 367 11.53 0.36 12.41
N GLN A 368 10.94 1.02 13.42
CA GLN A 368 10.15 0.36 14.44
C GLN A 368 8.90 -0.31 13.85
N ARG A 369 8.21 0.35 12.92
CA ARG A 369 7.06 -0.23 12.21
C ARG A 369 7.45 -1.49 11.42
N VAL A 370 8.59 -1.47 10.72
CA VAL A 370 9.07 -2.65 9.97
C VAL A 370 9.49 -3.79 10.90
N ALA A 371 10.12 -3.47 12.04
CA ALA A 371 10.43 -4.48 13.07
C ALA A 371 9.14 -5.14 13.59
N HIS A 372 8.09 -4.34 13.83
CA HIS A 372 6.78 -4.86 14.22
C HIS A 372 6.19 -5.79 13.16
N TRP A 373 6.17 -5.38 11.90
CA TRP A 373 5.68 -6.23 10.81
C TRP A 373 6.45 -7.53 10.66
N SER A 374 7.75 -7.53 10.93
CA SER A 374 8.56 -8.75 10.92
C SER A 374 8.08 -9.76 11.97
N GLN A 375 7.62 -9.30 13.14
CA GLN A 375 7.05 -10.19 14.15
C GLN A 375 5.58 -10.52 13.85
N LEU A 376 4.81 -9.54 13.39
CA LEU A 376 3.39 -9.73 13.08
C LEU A 376 3.21 -10.73 11.93
N LEU A 377 4.10 -10.74 10.93
CA LEU A 377 4.04 -11.71 9.84
C LEU A 377 4.27 -13.16 10.32
N LYS A 378 5.12 -13.37 11.34
CA LYS A 378 5.28 -14.67 12.00
C LYS A 378 4.01 -15.07 12.76
N LEU A 379 3.36 -14.10 13.40
CA LEU A 379 2.12 -14.33 14.16
C LEU A 379 0.96 -14.66 13.22
N THR A 380 0.83 -13.94 12.11
CA THR A 380 -0.18 -14.22 11.09
C THR A 380 0.08 -15.59 10.47
N HIS A 381 1.33 -15.99 10.21
CA HIS A 381 1.65 -17.34 9.77
C HIS A 381 1.23 -18.41 10.80
N LYS A 382 1.61 -18.26 12.08
CA LYS A 382 1.21 -19.17 13.18
C LYS A 382 -0.28 -19.47 13.20
N TYR A 383 -1.11 -18.44 12.98
CA TYR A 383 -2.56 -18.55 13.07
C TYR A 383 -3.28 -18.64 11.73
N GLY A 384 -2.57 -18.61 10.60
CA GLY A 384 -3.16 -18.68 9.27
C GLY A 384 -3.85 -17.40 8.78
N GLY A 385 -3.49 -16.24 9.31
CA GLY A 385 -4.01 -14.93 8.91
C GLY A 385 -3.12 -14.19 7.91
N TYR A 386 -3.28 -12.87 7.82
CA TYR A 386 -2.60 -11.99 6.88
C TYR A 386 -2.13 -10.71 7.56
N LEU A 387 -0.94 -10.25 7.16
CA LEU A 387 -0.52 -8.86 7.27
C LEU A 387 -0.80 -8.20 5.92
N VAL A 388 -1.63 -7.16 5.91
CA VAL A 388 -1.87 -6.31 4.74
C VAL A 388 -1.15 -4.99 4.96
N VAL A 389 -0.40 -4.54 3.96
CA VAL A 389 0.22 -3.22 3.94
C VAL A 389 -0.19 -2.51 2.65
N SER A 390 -0.81 -1.34 2.78
CA SER A 390 -1.11 -0.49 1.62
C SER A 390 -0.12 0.69 1.52
N PHE A 391 0.39 0.93 0.32
CA PHE A 391 1.34 2.01 0.05
C PHE A 391 0.87 2.89 -1.10
N CYS A 392 0.94 4.20 -0.90
CA CYS A 392 1.03 5.20 -1.96
C CYS A 392 2.23 6.09 -1.70
N GLY A 393 2.73 6.80 -2.70
CA GLY A 393 4.00 7.51 -2.55
C GLY A 393 3.95 8.91 -3.12
N ASN A 394 4.87 9.74 -2.64
CA ASN A 394 5.25 11.01 -3.22
C ASN A 394 6.80 11.11 -3.27
N THR A 395 7.33 12.24 -3.72
CA THR A 395 8.80 12.40 -3.92
C THR A 395 9.64 12.22 -2.65
N TRP A 396 9.02 12.31 -1.46
CA TRP A 396 9.67 12.17 -0.16
C TRP A 396 9.55 10.76 0.43
N SER A 397 8.68 9.90 -0.10
CA SER A 397 8.41 8.57 0.44
C SER A 397 9.38 7.49 -0.04
N ALA A 398 10.38 7.81 -0.86
CA ALA A 398 11.22 6.81 -1.52
C ALA A 398 11.94 5.88 -0.52
N ASN A 399 12.43 6.41 0.60
CA ASN A 399 13.11 5.61 1.63
C ASN A 399 12.19 4.73 2.47
N ILE A 400 10.87 4.86 2.37
CA ILE A 400 9.88 4.07 3.11
C ILE A 400 8.94 3.29 2.20
N ASN A 401 9.28 3.20 0.90
CA ASN A 401 8.48 2.48 -0.07
C ASN A 401 8.72 0.95 -0.02
N PRO A 402 7.96 0.13 -0.78
CA PRO A 402 8.13 -1.32 -0.80
C PRO A 402 9.52 -1.83 -1.21
N ILE A 403 10.28 -1.11 -2.04
CA ILE A 403 11.67 -1.47 -2.32
C ILE A 403 12.53 -1.24 -1.08
N ALA A 404 12.39 -0.06 -0.45
CA ALA A 404 13.13 0.28 0.75
C ALA A 404 12.78 -0.65 1.92
N LEU A 405 11.52 -1.09 2.02
CA LEU A 405 11.04 -2.08 2.99
C LEU A 405 11.91 -3.35 2.99
N VAL A 406 12.13 -3.96 1.83
CA VAL A 406 12.91 -5.22 1.74
C VAL A 406 14.41 -4.99 1.57
N LYS A 407 14.83 -3.87 0.99
CA LYS A 407 16.25 -3.57 0.73
C LYS A 407 17.00 -3.03 1.94
N ARG A 408 16.32 -2.27 2.81
CA ARG A 408 16.92 -1.71 4.03
C ARG A 408 16.78 -2.63 5.24
N ASN A 409 15.82 -3.56 5.22
CA ASN A 409 15.47 -4.37 6.38
C ASN A 409 15.58 -5.86 6.04
N SER A 410 16.78 -6.43 6.23
CA SER A 410 17.07 -7.84 5.93
C SER A 410 16.18 -8.79 6.73
N ASP A 411 15.88 -8.46 7.99
CA ASP A 411 15.05 -9.29 8.87
C ASP A 411 13.62 -9.42 8.33
N PHE A 412 13.04 -8.30 7.87
CA PHE A 412 11.74 -8.30 7.23
C PHE A 412 11.80 -9.05 5.90
N ALA A 413 12.81 -8.79 5.05
CA ALA A 413 12.97 -9.46 3.77
C ALA A 413 13.04 -10.98 3.92
N GLN A 414 13.81 -11.49 4.88
CA GLN A 414 13.90 -12.93 5.17
C GLN A 414 12.57 -13.48 5.67
N THR A 415 11.91 -12.77 6.59
CA THR A 415 10.60 -13.18 7.12
C THR A 415 9.54 -13.24 6.01
N ALA A 416 9.52 -12.24 5.14
CA ALA A 416 8.61 -12.14 4.01
C ALA A 416 8.83 -13.27 2.99
N LYS A 417 10.07 -13.70 2.74
CA LYS A 417 10.36 -14.89 1.92
C LYS A 417 9.82 -16.18 2.54
N LEU A 418 9.95 -16.33 3.85
CA LEU A 418 9.54 -17.55 4.56
C LEU A 418 8.02 -17.69 4.65
N TYR A 419 7.31 -16.57 4.77
CA TYR A 419 5.86 -16.53 5.04
C TYR A 419 5.12 -15.67 4.03
N SER A 420 5.57 -15.69 2.78
CA SER A 420 5.05 -14.82 1.71
C SER A 420 3.53 -14.95 1.56
N GLU A 421 2.97 -16.15 1.72
CA GLU A 421 1.55 -16.43 1.62
C GLU A 421 0.69 -15.67 2.63
N ASN A 422 1.27 -15.18 3.73
CA ASN A 422 0.61 -14.39 4.76
C ASN A 422 0.79 -12.87 4.56
N PHE A 423 1.54 -12.43 3.54
CA PHE A 423 1.77 -11.01 3.25
C PHE A 423 1.02 -10.55 2.00
N ILE A 424 0.28 -9.45 2.15
CA ILE A 424 -0.49 -8.80 1.09
C ILE A 424 0.04 -7.37 0.94
N MET A 425 0.59 -7.06 -0.24
CA MET A 425 1.00 -5.70 -0.59
C MET A 425 -0.08 -5.06 -1.45
N CYS A 426 -0.61 -3.92 -1.03
CA CYS A 426 -1.59 -3.15 -1.79
C CYS A 426 -0.99 -1.83 -2.26
N GLU A 427 -1.22 -1.47 -3.51
CA GLU A 427 -1.06 -0.07 -3.93
C GLU A 427 -2.27 0.75 -3.48
N LYS A 428 -2.08 2.05 -3.20
CA LYS A 428 -3.14 3.00 -2.81
C LYS A 428 -3.12 4.24 -3.71
N TYR A 429 -4.24 4.95 -3.81
CA TYR A 429 -4.44 6.08 -4.72
C TYR A 429 -4.67 7.43 -4.01
N THR A 430 -4.23 7.58 -2.75
CA THR A 430 -4.44 8.81 -1.97
C THR A 430 -3.59 9.97 -2.46
N THR A 431 -2.35 9.69 -2.84
CA THR A 431 -1.44 10.71 -3.37
C THR A 431 -1.84 11.09 -4.79
N GLN A 432 -1.46 12.29 -5.22
CA GLN A 432 -1.84 12.85 -6.52
C GLN A 432 -0.79 12.60 -7.61
N SER A 433 0.24 11.78 -7.34
CA SER A 433 1.29 11.52 -8.31
C SER A 433 2.08 10.24 -8.05
N GLY A 434 2.92 9.85 -9.01
CA GLY A 434 3.78 8.68 -8.88
C GLY A 434 3.08 7.35 -9.14
N PHE A 435 1.91 7.34 -9.77
CA PHE A 435 1.05 6.16 -9.89
C PHE A 435 1.77 4.95 -10.49
N PHE A 436 2.47 5.12 -11.62
CA PHE A 436 3.18 3.99 -12.23
C PHE A 436 4.40 3.52 -11.43
N ASN A 437 5.01 4.40 -10.64
CA ASN A 437 6.08 4.00 -9.72
C ASN A 437 5.52 3.15 -8.59
N VAL A 438 4.43 3.62 -7.96
CA VAL A 438 3.72 2.91 -6.88
C VAL A 438 3.22 1.55 -7.38
N GLU A 439 2.62 1.52 -8.56
CA GLU A 439 2.17 0.27 -9.20
C GLU A 439 3.36 -0.68 -9.42
N GLY A 440 4.44 -0.20 -10.04
CA GLY A 440 5.62 -1.02 -10.34
C GLY A 440 6.30 -1.64 -9.11
N ILE A 441 6.45 -0.88 -8.02
CA ILE A 441 7.11 -1.36 -6.79
C ILE A 441 6.19 -2.27 -5.96
N CYS A 442 4.88 -2.03 -5.92
CA CYS A 442 3.93 -2.91 -5.23
C CYS A 442 3.77 -4.23 -5.99
N LEU A 443 3.58 -4.17 -7.32
CA LEU A 443 3.53 -5.34 -8.19
C LEU A 443 4.83 -6.15 -8.10
N GLY A 444 5.98 -5.46 -8.10
CA GLY A 444 7.29 -6.10 -8.00
C GLY A 444 7.51 -6.83 -6.67
N THR A 445 6.92 -6.36 -5.56
CA THR A 445 6.97 -7.05 -4.26
C THR A 445 6.30 -8.42 -4.32
N TRP A 446 5.15 -8.54 -5.00
CA TRP A 446 4.47 -9.82 -5.19
C TRP A 446 5.17 -10.70 -6.24
N LEU A 447 5.50 -10.15 -7.41
CA LEU A 447 6.09 -10.95 -8.49
C LEU A 447 7.48 -11.50 -8.14
N SER A 448 8.23 -10.80 -7.29
CA SER A 448 9.53 -11.26 -6.76
C SER A 448 9.41 -12.35 -5.69
N GLY A 449 8.22 -12.59 -5.11
CA GLY A 449 8.01 -13.61 -4.09
C GLY A 449 8.16 -13.12 -2.64
N PHE A 450 8.21 -11.80 -2.39
CA PHE A 450 8.16 -11.28 -1.02
C PHE A 450 6.73 -11.25 -0.46
N ALA A 451 5.73 -11.06 -1.31
CA ALA A 451 4.32 -11.14 -0.96
C ALA A 451 3.65 -12.28 -1.73
N GLY A 452 2.69 -12.95 -1.10
CA GLY A 452 1.89 -14.00 -1.71
C GLY A 452 0.74 -13.43 -2.53
N GLN A 453 0.24 -12.25 -2.14
CA GLN A 453 -0.86 -11.57 -2.81
C GLN A 453 -0.54 -10.10 -3.10
N TYR A 454 -1.21 -9.58 -4.12
CA TYR A 454 -1.16 -8.18 -4.54
C TYR A 454 -2.58 -7.63 -4.63
N GLY A 455 -2.77 -6.40 -4.16
CA GLY A 455 -4.06 -5.74 -4.17
C GLY A 455 -4.04 -4.27 -4.56
N ILE A 456 -5.23 -3.71 -4.71
CA ILE A 456 -5.48 -2.30 -4.99
C ILE A 456 -6.41 -1.72 -3.94
N ARG A 457 -6.03 -0.56 -3.41
CA ARG A 457 -6.88 0.30 -2.59
C ARG A 457 -7.18 1.58 -3.33
N PHE A 458 -8.26 1.56 -4.10
CA PHE A 458 -8.64 2.74 -4.86
C PHE A 458 -9.21 3.82 -3.95
N ASP A 459 -8.73 5.04 -4.14
CA ASP A 459 -9.02 6.17 -3.29
C ASP A 459 -9.26 7.42 -4.15
N GLN A 460 -10.42 8.03 -3.99
CA GLN A 460 -10.77 9.23 -4.73
C GLN A 460 -10.07 10.49 -4.19
N CYS A 461 -9.43 10.44 -3.02
CA CYS A 461 -8.64 11.55 -2.49
C CYS A 461 -7.49 11.96 -3.43
N GLY A 462 -6.95 11.04 -4.23
CA GLY A 462 -5.95 11.36 -5.26
C GLY A 462 -6.50 12.23 -6.40
N TRP A 463 -7.82 12.45 -6.46
CA TRP A 463 -8.51 13.25 -7.47
C TRP A 463 -8.92 14.61 -6.91
N THR A 464 -8.04 15.62 -6.99
CA THR A 464 -8.29 16.94 -6.36
C THR A 464 -8.58 18.08 -7.32
N GLU A 465 -9.37 19.05 -6.86
CA GLU A 465 -9.84 20.24 -7.60
C GLU A 465 -8.72 21.14 -8.16
N GLU A 466 -7.57 21.26 -7.47
CA GLU A 466 -6.50 22.23 -7.83
C GLU A 466 -5.74 21.83 -9.09
N LYS A 467 -5.55 20.52 -9.31
CA LYS A 467 -4.88 19.98 -10.49
C LYS A 467 -5.87 19.49 -11.55
N GLY A 468 -7.00 18.93 -11.12
CA GLY A 468 -7.90 18.12 -11.96
C GLY A 468 -7.17 16.91 -12.53
N GLN A 469 -7.85 15.76 -12.64
CA GLN A 469 -7.32 14.68 -13.48
C GLN A 469 -8.10 14.63 -14.77
N ASN A 470 -7.38 14.57 -15.89
CA ASN A 470 -7.97 14.38 -17.21
C ASN A 470 -9.08 15.41 -17.56
N GLY A 471 -8.95 16.63 -17.02
CA GLY A 471 -9.85 17.76 -17.26
C GLY A 471 -11.14 17.78 -16.44
N ASP A 472 -11.32 16.88 -15.46
CA ASP A 472 -12.49 16.89 -14.57
C ASP A 472 -12.15 17.49 -13.20
N LYS A 473 -13.05 18.35 -12.70
CA LYS A 473 -12.91 18.98 -11.38
C LYS A 473 -13.21 17.98 -10.25
N ASP A 474 -14.35 17.32 -10.34
CA ASP A 474 -14.82 16.34 -9.35
C ASP A 474 -14.51 14.92 -9.82
N PHE A 475 -14.32 13.99 -8.88
CA PHE A 475 -14.09 12.57 -9.20
C PHE A 475 -15.31 11.95 -9.90
N PRO A 476 -15.19 11.51 -11.16
CA PRO A 476 -16.26 10.81 -11.86
C PRO A 476 -16.27 9.33 -11.43
N PRO A 477 -17.35 8.78 -10.83
CA PRO A 477 -17.29 7.42 -10.28
C PRO A 477 -16.86 6.33 -11.26
N ALA A 478 -17.27 6.41 -12.53
CA ALA A 478 -16.84 5.48 -13.57
C ALA A 478 -15.32 5.42 -13.76
N ALA A 479 -14.60 6.51 -13.48
CA ALA A 479 -13.14 6.59 -13.59
C ALA A 479 -12.42 5.59 -12.67
N GLY A 480 -12.99 5.27 -11.50
CA GLY A 480 -12.42 4.31 -10.56
C GLY A 480 -12.50 2.85 -11.02
N ALA A 481 -13.43 2.51 -11.91
CA ALA A 481 -13.58 1.14 -12.42
C ALA A 481 -12.43 0.75 -13.36
N LEU A 482 -11.86 1.72 -14.07
CA LEU A 482 -10.83 1.51 -15.11
C LEU A 482 -9.59 0.81 -14.56
N PRO A 483 -8.87 1.37 -13.57
CA PRO A 483 -7.67 0.73 -13.02
C PRO A 483 -7.99 -0.61 -12.35
N ILE A 484 -9.11 -0.72 -11.61
CA ILE A 484 -9.43 -1.98 -10.92
C ILE A 484 -9.63 -3.13 -11.91
N ILE A 485 -10.44 -2.93 -12.97
CA ILE A 485 -10.67 -3.98 -13.99
C ILE A 485 -9.38 -4.31 -14.72
N GLU A 486 -8.56 -3.29 -15.04
CA GLU A 486 -7.28 -3.48 -15.70
C GLU A 486 -6.34 -4.35 -14.86
N HIS A 487 -6.17 -4.01 -13.59
CA HIS A 487 -5.21 -4.68 -12.73
C HIS A 487 -5.67 -6.10 -12.37
N VAL A 488 -6.95 -6.30 -12.03
CA VAL A 488 -7.52 -7.63 -11.78
C VAL A 488 -7.30 -8.57 -12.98
N MET A 489 -7.52 -8.09 -14.21
CA MET A 489 -7.45 -8.95 -15.39
C MET A 489 -6.03 -9.09 -15.98
N LEU A 490 -5.14 -8.12 -15.78
CA LEU A 490 -3.84 -8.06 -16.48
C LEU A 490 -2.62 -8.15 -15.56
N THR A 491 -2.74 -7.76 -14.28
CA THR A 491 -1.64 -7.77 -13.30
C THR A 491 -1.87 -8.75 -12.16
N GLY A 492 -3.00 -9.48 -12.13
CA GLY A 492 -3.20 -10.61 -11.21
C GLY A 492 -3.60 -10.20 -9.80
N GLN A 493 -4.19 -9.01 -9.62
CA GLN A 493 -4.68 -8.59 -8.31
C GLN A 493 -5.81 -9.52 -7.81
N THR A 494 -5.54 -10.16 -6.68
CA THR A 494 -6.48 -11.05 -5.99
C THR A 494 -7.25 -10.35 -4.88
N VAL A 495 -6.81 -9.15 -4.49
CA VAL A 495 -7.40 -8.35 -3.40
C VAL A 495 -7.85 -6.98 -3.91
N ILE A 496 -9.09 -6.62 -3.64
CA ILE A 496 -9.60 -5.25 -3.77
C ILE A 496 -9.86 -4.74 -2.35
N ASP A 497 -9.25 -3.63 -1.96
CA ASP A 497 -9.42 -2.97 -0.67
C ASP A 497 -10.23 -1.68 -0.85
N GLY A 498 -11.41 -1.56 -0.23
CA GLY A 498 -12.26 -0.37 -0.37
C GLY A 498 -13.29 -0.45 -1.52
N PRO A 499 -13.75 0.69 -2.09
CA PRO A 499 -13.10 2.02 -2.14
C PRO A 499 -12.86 2.71 -0.79
N GLU A 500 -11.87 3.62 -0.70
CA GLU A 500 -11.43 4.23 0.56
C GLU A 500 -12.49 5.06 1.29
N LEU A 501 -13.07 6.07 0.62
CA LEU A 501 -13.98 7.01 1.29
C LEU A 501 -15.38 6.41 1.44
N ILE A 502 -15.54 5.59 2.48
CA ILE A 502 -16.76 4.79 2.74
C ILE A 502 -18.02 5.65 2.76
N TRP A 503 -17.96 6.80 3.43
CA TRP A 503 -19.08 7.74 3.56
C TRP A 503 -19.42 8.53 2.28
N GLN A 504 -18.66 8.35 1.21
CA GLN A 504 -18.91 8.97 -0.10
C GLN A 504 -19.15 7.93 -1.21
N GLN A 505 -18.65 6.71 -1.05
CA GLN A 505 -18.59 5.71 -2.12
C GLN A 505 -19.35 4.43 -1.80
N CYS A 506 -19.48 4.05 -0.52
CA CYS A 506 -19.90 2.71 -0.11
C CYS A 506 -21.25 2.73 0.60
N PHE A 507 -21.32 3.32 1.80
CA PHE A 507 -22.49 3.28 2.68
C PHE A 507 -22.78 4.65 3.30
N LYS A 508 -24.06 4.90 3.56
CA LYS A 508 -24.49 6.06 4.35
C LYS A 508 -25.66 5.69 5.26
N GLU A 509 -25.67 6.26 6.46
CA GLU A 509 -26.85 6.27 7.30
C GLU A 509 -27.91 7.20 6.68
N THR A 510 -29.17 6.77 6.69
CA THR A 510 -30.32 7.60 6.31
C THR A 510 -31.11 7.99 7.56
N ASN A 511 -32.23 8.67 7.38
CA ASN A 511 -33.15 8.93 8.50
C ASN A 511 -33.55 7.62 9.20
N ALA A 512 -33.73 7.70 10.51
CA ALA A 512 -34.30 6.60 11.28
C ALA A 512 -35.68 6.22 10.71
N VAL A 513 -35.97 4.93 10.74
CA VAL A 513 -37.20 4.37 10.16
C VAL A 513 -38.04 3.70 11.25
N SER A 514 -39.36 3.78 11.09
CA SER A 514 -40.30 3.08 11.96
C SER A 514 -40.17 1.57 11.76
N VAL A 515 -39.99 0.84 12.86
CA VAL A 515 -39.94 -0.63 12.90
C VAL A 515 -41.13 -1.22 13.65
N GLY A 516 -42.25 -0.49 13.67
CA GLY A 516 -43.49 -0.90 14.32
C GLY A 516 -43.56 -0.57 15.81
N ASP A 517 -44.76 -0.61 16.38
CA ASP A 517 -45.05 -0.41 17.81
C ASP A 517 -44.49 0.88 18.43
N GLY A 518 -44.22 1.90 17.59
CA GLY A 518 -43.64 3.17 17.99
C GLY A 518 -42.11 3.18 18.13
N TYR A 519 -41.42 2.08 17.81
CA TYR A 519 -39.96 2.01 17.76
C TYR A 519 -39.40 2.60 16.47
N GLN A 520 -38.20 3.18 16.58
CA GLN A 520 -37.38 3.66 15.47
C GLN A 520 -36.06 2.89 15.44
N SER A 521 -35.55 2.61 14.24
CA SER A 521 -34.25 1.97 14.00
C SER A 521 -33.34 2.90 13.20
N ARG A 522 -32.02 2.76 13.37
CA ARG A 522 -31.05 3.24 12.39
C ARG A 522 -31.31 2.55 11.05
N ASN A 523 -31.10 3.28 9.95
CA ASN A 523 -31.25 2.75 8.61
C ASN A 523 -30.06 3.13 7.75
N TRP A 524 -29.65 2.22 6.87
CA TRP A 524 -28.46 2.35 6.06
C TRP A 524 -28.75 1.95 4.63
N GLU A 525 -28.08 2.60 3.67
CA GLU A 525 -28.14 2.22 2.27
C GLU A 525 -26.77 2.29 1.61
N CYS A 526 -26.60 1.52 0.53
CA CYS A 526 -25.45 1.64 -0.35
C CYS A 526 -25.57 2.89 -1.22
N PHE A 527 -24.44 3.55 -1.49
CA PHE A 527 -24.40 4.52 -2.57
C PHE A 527 -24.65 3.82 -3.92
N PRO A 528 -25.37 4.47 -4.87
CA PRO A 528 -25.66 3.87 -6.18
C PRO A 528 -24.41 3.43 -6.96
N GLN A 529 -23.30 4.18 -6.88
CA GLN A 529 -22.03 3.80 -7.51
C GLN A 529 -21.42 2.54 -6.90
N PHE A 530 -21.62 2.28 -5.60
CA PHE A 530 -21.17 1.03 -4.98
C PHE A 530 -21.84 -0.18 -5.62
N VAL A 531 -23.15 -0.06 -5.87
CA VAL A 531 -23.97 -1.13 -6.46
C VAL A 531 -23.66 -1.30 -7.95
N ASN A 532 -23.65 -0.20 -8.70
CA ASN A 532 -23.55 -0.22 -10.17
C ASN A 532 -22.11 -0.36 -10.68
N ILE A 533 -21.10 -0.18 -9.84
CA ILE A 533 -19.70 -0.35 -10.21
C ILE A 533 -19.09 -1.49 -9.39
N ASN A 534 -18.90 -1.30 -8.08
CA ASN A 534 -18.04 -2.19 -7.29
C ASN A 534 -18.65 -3.59 -7.10
N ILE A 535 -19.91 -3.66 -6.63
CA ILE A 535 -20.65 -4.92 -6.45
C ILE A 535 -20.78 -5.67 -7.78
N ASP A 536 -21.21 -5.00 -8.85
CA ASP A 536 -21.42 -5.67 -10.13
C ASP A 536 -20.09 -6.10 -10.78
N MET A 537 -19.05 -5.28 -10.74
CA MET A 537 -17.71 -5.65 -11.19
C MET A 537 -17.18 -6.89 -10.45
N PHE A 538 -17.36 -6.96 -9.13
CA PHE A 538 -16.93 -8.14 -8.37
C PHE A 538 -17.73 -9.40 -8.74
N ARG A 539 -19.03 -9.27 -9.04
CA ARG A 539 -19.82 -10.38 -9.62
C ARG A 539 -19.27 -10.85 -10.96
N LYS A 540 -18.70 -9.96 -11.77
CA LYS A 540 -18.06 -10.35 -13.03
C LYS A 540 -16.74 -11.10 -12.84
N ILE A 541 -16.09 -10.97 -11.69
CA ILE A 541 -14.98 -11.83 -11.28
C ILE A 541 -15.54 -13.21 -10.92
N ILE A 542 -16.55 -13.25 -10.03
CA ILE A 542 -17.17 -14.50 -9.55
C ILE A 542 -17.80 -15.32 -10.69
N ASP A 543 -18.46 -14.65 -11.65
CA ASP A 543 -19.10 -15.28 -12.81
C ASP A 543 -18.13 -15.66 -13.92
N LYS A 544 -16.82 -15.44 -13.71
CA LYS A 544 -15.71 -15.85 -14.58
C LYS A 544 -15.54 -15.01 -15.85
N THR A 545 -16.31 -13.92 -16.01
CA THR A 545 -16.14 -12.99 -17.14
C THR A 545 -14.80 -12.27 -17.05
N ILE A 546 -14.45 -11.78 -15.86
CA ILE A 546 -13.15 -11.21 -15.51
C ILE A 546 -12.33 -12.32 -14.88
N ARG A 547 -11.27 -12.75 -15.56
CA ARG A 547 -10.35 -13.78 -15.06
C ARG A 547 -9.13 -13.11 -14.45
N ILE A 548 -8.77 -13.53 -13.26
CA ILE A 548 -7.52 -13.14 -12.61
C ILE A 548 -6.42 -14.13 -13.07
N PRO A 549 -5.30 -13.66 -13.63
CA PRO A 549 -4.16 -14.52 -13.95
C PRO A 549 -3.39 -14.93 -12.69
N SER A 550 -2.81 -16.14 -12.73
CA SER A 550 -1.84 -16.58 -11.74
C SER A 550 -0.54 -15.76 -11.82
N ARG A 551 0.24 -15.80 -10.74
CA ARG A 551 1.56 -15.14 -10.68
C ARG A 551 2.47 -15.54 -11.85
N LYS A 552 2.48 -16.82 -12.22
CA LYS A 552 3.27 -17.32 -13.36
C LYS A 552 2.79 -16.74 -14.69
N GLU A 553 1.47 -16.69 -14.91
CA GLU A 553 0.91 -16.09 -16.13
C GLU A 553 1.23 -14.59 -16.23
N VAL A 554 1.21 -13.87 -15.10
CA VAL A 554 1.63 -12.45 -15.08
C VAL A 554 3.11 -12.31 -15.44
N ILE A 555 4.00 -13.12 -14.88
CA ILE A 555 5.43 -13.11 -15.22
C ILE A 555 5.66 -13.42 -16.70
N ASP A 556 4.99 -14.44 -17.24
CA ASP A 556 5.11 -14.84 -18.65
C ASP A 556 4.59 -13.76 -19.61
N ARG A 557 3.51 -13.08 -19.24
CA ARG A 557 2.97 -11.94 -19.98
C ARG A 557 3.91 -10.75 -19.91
N THR A 558 4.40 -10.41 -18.72
CA THR A 558 5.20 -9.22 -18.43
C THR A 558 6.61 -9.31 -18.99
N LYS A 559 7.25 -10.49 -18.96
CA LYS A 559 8.59 -10.80 -19.48
C LYS A 559 9.76 -10.04 -18.85
N VAL A 560 9.56 -8.81 -18.40
CA VAL A 560 10.59 -7.86 -17.97
C VAL A 560 10.45 -7.56 -16.48
N VAL A 561 11.56 -7.47 -15.76
CA VAL A 561 11.62 -6.92 -14.40
C VAL A 561 12.81 -5.96 -14.30
N ILE A 562 12.61 -4.84 -13.61
CA ILE A 562 13.71 -3.94 -13.21
C ILE A 562 14.22 -4.40 -11.85
N LEU A 563 15.49 -4.76 -11.77
CA LEU A 563 16.18 -5.06 -10.53
C LEU A 563 16.82 -3.77 -9.99
N GLN A 564 16.36 -3.34 -8.82
CA GLN A 564 16.80 -2.10 -8.18
C GLN A 564 18.11 -2.34 -7.39
N ASP A 565 19.22 -2.37 -8.13
CA ASP A 565 20.57 -2.66 -7.67
C ASP A 565 21.41 -1.41 -7.33
N VAL A 566 20.81 -0.23 -7.23
CA VAL A 566 21.52 1.04 -6.94
C VAL A 566 21.62 1.28 -5.43
N TYR A 567 22.83 1.48 -4.89
CA TYR A 567 23.07 1.68 -3.44
C TYR A 567 23.63 3.05 -3.06
N SER A 568 23.94 3.90 -4.04
CA SER A 568 24.43 5.26 -3.86
C SER A 568 23.45 6.29 -4.44
N GLY A 569 23.68 7.58 -4.16
CA GLY A 569 22.79 8.66 -4.55
C GLY A 569 21.66 8.95 -3.55
N ASP A 570 20.70 9.76 -3.98
CA ASP A 570 19.54 10.11 -3.17
C ASP A 570 18.57 8.93 -3.01
N ASP A 571 17.57 9.07 -2.14
CA ASP A 571 16.61 7.99 -1.86
C ASP A 571 15.79 7.59 -3.08
N ASN A 572 15.57 8.52 -4.02
CA ASN A 572 14.87 8.21 -5.27
C ASN A 572 15.73 7.31 -6.17
N ALA A 573 17.03 7.57 -6.29
CA ALA A 573 17.94 6.71 -7.05
C ALA A 573 17.98 5.28 -6.48
N LYS A 574 17.99 5.15 -5.14
CA LYS A 574 18.15 3.87 -4.43
C LYS A 574 16.89 3.01 -4.39
N TYR A 575 15.69 3.61 -4.44
CA TYR A 575 14.43 2.94 -4.11
C TYR A 575 13.27 3.18 -5.10
N SER A 576 13.36 4.14 -6.01
CA SER A 576 12.31 4.39 -7.02
C SER A 576 12.67 3.74 -8.36
N SER A 577 11.67 3.62 -9.24
CA SER A 577 11.87 3.24 -10.64
C SER A 577 12.77 4.26 -11.38
N PRO A 578 13.45 3.86 -12.48
CA PRO A 578 14.15 4.81 -13.33
C PRO A 578 13.20 5.91 -13.81
N LYS A 579 13.60 7.18 -13.68
CA LYS A 579 12.71 8.33 -13.90
C LYS A 579 11.95 8.26 -15.23
N ASN A 580 12.66 7.97 -16.32
CA ASN A 580 12.12 7.91 -17.67
C ASN A 580 11.68 6.49 -18.10
N LEU A 581 11.46 5.55 -17.17
CA LEU A 581 11.11 4.15 -17.49
C LEU A 581 9.89 4.06 -18.42
N HIS A 582 8.84 4.85 -18.14
CA HIS A 582 7.54 4.74 -18.80
C HIS A 582 7.42 5.57 -20.09
N GLU A 583 8.34 6.51 -20.34
CA GLU A 583 8.33 7.37 -21.53
C GLU A 583 8.31 6.57 -22.83
N GLY A 584 7.45 6.94 -23.78
CA GLY A 584 7.30 6.23 -25.05
C GLY A 584 6.63 4.85 -24.95
N LEU A 585 6.33 4.36 -23.74
CA LEU A 585 5.62 3.11 -23.50
C LEU A 585 4.13 3.38 -23.23
N TYR A 586 3.66 3.20 -21.99
CA TYR A 586 2.27 3.41 -21.59
C TYR A 586 2.00 4.76 -20.91
N LEU A 587 3.05 5.56 -20.63
CA LEU A 587 2.87 6.94 -20.17
C LEU A 587 2.18 7.79 -21.24
N ARG A 588 1.18 8.57 -20.84
CA ARG A 588 0.49 9.51 -21.72
C ARG A 588 1.42 10.62 -22.18
N ASP A 589 1.18 11.15 -23.37
CA ASP A 589 2.02 12.21 -23.94
C ASP A 589 1.80 13.57 -23.25
N ASP A 590 0.69 13.72 -22.51
CA ASP A 590 0.32 14.92 -21.74
C ASP A 590 0.59 14.80 -20.23
N ASP A 591 1.37 13.80 -19.80
CA ASP A 591 1.67 13.52 -18.39
C ASP A 591 3.17 13.46 -18.11
N GLY A 592 3.56 13.52 -16.84
CA GLY A 592 4.96 13.61 -16.41
C GLY A 592 5.59 12.29 -15.96
N ASN A 593 6.89 12.34 -15.68
CA ASN A 593 7.68 11.17 -15.30
C ASN A 593 7.80 10.99 -13.80
N LEU A 594 7.86 9.73 -13.35
CA LEU A 594 8.01 9.37 -11.95
C LEU A 594 7.00 10.13 -11.06
N TRP A 595 7.45 11.09 -10.25
CA TRP A 595 6.59 11.87 -9.36
C TRP A 595 5.78 12.97 -10.04
N ASP A 596 6.05 13.25 -11.32
CA ASP A 596 5.24 14.14 -12.15
C ASP A 596 4.16 13.38 -12.93
N ASN A 597 4.07 12.04 -12.81
CA ASN A 597 2.96 11.26 -13.34
C ASN A 597 1.71 11.49 -12.49
N HIS A 598 0.75 12.24 -13.03
CA HIS A 598 -0.47 12.68 -12.35
C HIS A 598 -1.75 11.98 -12.84
N CYS A 599 -1.67 11.10 -13.83
CA CYS A 599 -2.81 10.36 -14.35
C CYS A 599 -2.69 8.86 -14.08
N TYR A 600 -3.78 8.25 -13.60
CA TYR A 600 -3.89 6.81 -13.40
C TYR A 600 -3.88 6.01 -14.71
N PHE A 601 -4.36 6.62 -15.80
CA PHE A 601 -4.70 5.90 -17.02
C PHE A 601 -3.50 5.75 -17.94
N LYS A 602 -3.18 4.51 -18.27
CA LYS A 602 -2.22 4.16 -19.34
C LYS A 602 -2.79 4.50 -20.71
N LYS A 603 -1.95 4.99 -21.64
CA LYS A 603 -2.36 5.28 -23.02
C LYS A 603 -2.49 4.04 -23.90
N THR A 604 -1.84 2.94 -23.54
CA THR A 604 -1.88 1.68 -24.30
C THR A 604 -1.65 0.48 -23.40
N GLY A 605 -2.32 -0.64 -23.72
CA GLY A 605 -2.10 -1.94 -23.07
C GLY A 605 -1.14 -2.85 -23.83
N ARG A 606 -0.44 -2.34 -24.85
CA ARG A 606 0.60 -3.09 -25.61
C ARG A 606 1.71 -3.60 -24.69
N TYR A 607 2.13 -2.76 -23.75
CA TYR A 607 3.17 -3.11 -22.79
C TYR A 607 2.51 -3.40 -21.45
N PRO A 608 2.78 -4.56 -20.83
CA PRO A 608 2.41 -4.81 -19.44
C PRO A 608 3.03 -3.79 -18.49
N THR A 609 2.43 -3.60 -17.32
CA THR A 609 3.05 -2.88 -16.21
C THR A 609 4.42 -3.46 -15.91
N ILE A 610 5.43 -2.61 -15.78
CA ILE A 610 6.80 -3.03 -15.53
C ILE A 610 7.05 -3.09 -14.01
N PRO A 611 7.28 -4.29 -13.44
CA PRO A 611 7.59 -4.43 -12.02
C PRO A 611 9.02 -3.95 -11.72
N VAL A 612 9.18 -3.39 -10.54
CA VAL A 612 10.48 -3.05 -9.94
C VAL A 612 10.65 -3.89 -8.68
N ALA A 613 11.74 -4.64 -8.60
CA ALA A 613 12.02 -5.55 -7.50
C ALA A 613 13.44 -5.36 -6.98
N PHE A 614 13.65 -5.62 -5.69
CA PHE A 614 15.00 -5.64 -5.11
C PHE A 614 15.75 -6.92 -5.52
N GLU A 615 15.13 -8.08 -5.34
CA GLU A 615 15.67 -9.40 -5.69
C GLU A 615 14.53 -10.33 -6.17
N LEU A 616 14.87 -11.55 -6.60
CA LEU A 616 13.92 -12.57 -7.06
C LEU A 616 14.04 -13.81 -6.17
N CYS A 617 13.00 -14.10 -5.38
CA CYS A 617 13.08 -14.97 -4.21
C CYS A 617 12.87 -16.46 -4.48
N ASP A 618 12.27 -16.82 -5.62
CA ASP A 618 11.93 -18.21 -5.95
C ASP A 618 12.06 -18.50 -7.46
N ASP A 619 11.78 -19.75 -7.85
CA ASP A 619 11.89 -20.21 -9.24
C ASP A 619 10.92 -19.51 -10.20
N VAL A 620 9.72 -19.16 -9.72
CA VAL A 620 8.69 -18.48 -10.50
C VAL A 620 9.13 -17.04 -10.79
N ALA A 621 9.62 -16.32 -9.78
CA ALA A 621 10.22 -15.00 -9.94
C ALA A 621 11.44 -15.07 -10.88
N ASN A 622 12.27 -16.11 -10.75
CA ASN A 622 13.44 -16.27 -11.59
C ASN A 622 13.15 -16.59 -13.05
N SER A 623 11.90 -16.88 -13.42
CA SER A 623 11.50 -17.16 -14.80
C SER A 623 11.25 -15.91 -15.66
N PHE A 624 11.42 -14.69 -15.13
CA PHE A 624 11.41 -13.48 -15.98
C PHE A 624 12.42 -13.60 -17.12
N GLN A 625 11.97 -13.33 -18.34
CA GLN A 625 12.79 -13.46 -19.55
C GLN A 625 13.89 -12.37 -19.62
N TYR A 626 13.59 -11.16 -19.17
CA TYR A 626 14.50 -10.02 -19.18
C TYR A 626 14.62 -9.43 -17.77
N LYS A 627 15.79 -9.57 -17.17
CA LYS A 627 16.13 -9.00 -15.86
C LYS A 627 17.06 -7.82 -16.12
N ILE A 628 16.59 -6.60 -15.88
CA ILE A 628 17.31 -5.37 -16.20
C ILE A 628 17.74 -4.71 -14.90
N ASN A 629 19.04 -4.61 -14.68
CA ASN A 629 19.59 -3.87 -13.56
C ASN A 629 19.40 -2.36 -13.77
N GLN A 630 18.85 -1.69 -12.77
CA GLN A 630 18.62 -0.24 -12.78
C GLN A 630 19.92 0.55 -12.96
N SER A 631 21.04 0.07 -12.42
CA SER A 631 22.38 0.66 -12.63
C SER A 631 22.79 0.78 -14.09
N THR A 632 22.20 -0.01 -15.00
CA THR A 632 22.50 0.02 -16.44
C THR A 632 21.59 0.97 -17.23
N PHE A 633 20.62 1.63 -16.57
CA PHE A 633 19.56 2.37 -17.24
C PHE A 633 20.04 3.67 -17.89
N GLU A 634 20.90 4.44 -17.20
CA GLU A 634 21.44 5.72 -17.71
C GLU A 634 22.24 5.55 -19.01
N GLY A 635 22.73 4.34 -19.32
CA GLY A 635 23.36 4.00 -20.59
C GLY A 635 22.40 3.36 -21.59
N SER A 636 22.12 2.06 -21.43
CA SER A 636 21.51 1.21 -22.48
C SER A 636 20.00 1.40 -22.68
N TRP A 637 19.35 2.20 -21.82
CA TRP A 637 17.90 2.34 -21.74
C TRP A 637 17.42 3.79 -21.66
N SER A 638 18.33 4.76 -21.52
CA SER A 638 18.02 6.18 -21.36
C SER A 638 17.52 6.82 -22.65
N ASP A 639 17.99 6.36 -23.82
CA ASP A 639 17.43 6.75 -25.11
C ASP A 639 16.04 6.12 -25.33
N VAL A 640 15.02 6.96 -25.40
CA VAL A 640 13.62 6.56 -25.52
C VAL A 640 13.38 5.73 -26.79
N ASN A 641 13.98 6.10 -27.92
CA ASN A 641 13.77 5.40 -29.19
C ASN A 641 14.34 3.97 -29.14
N THR A 642 15.52 3.80 -28.59
CA THR A 642 16.17 2.50 -28.40
C THR A 642 15.37 1.62 -27.44
N LYS A 643 14.93 2.17 -26.31
CA LYS A 643 14.08 1.47 -25.35
C LYS A 643 12.78 1.02 -26.00
N VAL A 644 12.06 1.92 -26.67
CA VAL A 644 10.82 1.61 -27.40
C VAL A 644 11.07 0.56 -28.48
N GLY A 645 12.18 0.64 -29.22
CA GLY A 645 12.56 -0.37 -30.22
C GLY A 645 12.84 -1.76 -29.63
N LYS A 646 13.39 -1.85 -28.42
CA LYS A 646 13.55 -3.11 -27.67
C LYS A 646 12.18 -3.65 -27.23
N PHE A 647 11.37 -2.84 -26.56
CA PHE A 647 10.04 -3.24 -26.10
C PHE A 647 9.12 -3.63 -27.26
N ASN A 648 9.18 -2.94 -28.40
CA ASN A 648 8.39 -3.28 -29.59
C ASN A 648 8.71 -4.67 -30.16
N ARG A 649 9.96 -5.14 -30.02
CA ARG A 649 10.35 -6.49 -30.42
C ARG A 649 9.83 -7.55 -29.45
N TRP A 650 9.70 -7.21 -28.17
CA TRP A 650 9.20 -8.13 -27.14
C TRP A 650 7.68 -8.19 -27.07
N PHE A 651 7.03 -7.05 -27.36
CA PHE A 651 5.59 -6.85 -27.31
C PHE A 651 5.11 -6.38 -28.68
N PRO A 652 4.68 -7.30 -29.56
CA PRO A 652 4.16 -6.95 -30.87
C PRO A 652 2.89 -6.10 -30.74
N GLN A 653 2.66 -5.23 -31.72
CA GLN A 653 1.44 -4.43 -31.76
C GLN A 653 0.23 -5.34 -32.03
N GLU A 654 -0.76 -5.30 -31.15
CA GLU A 654 -1.99 -6.13 -31.26
C GLU A 654 -3.23 -5.34 -31.68
N TYR A 655 -3.16 -4.00 -31.68
CA TYR A 655 -4.26 -3.13 -32.06
C TYR A 655 -3.73 -1.75 -32.52
N THR A 656 -4.59 -0.94 -33.12
CA THR A 656 -4.31 0.47 -33.49
C THR A 656 -5.36 1.39 -32.90
N GLY A 657 -5.00 2.65 -32.62
CA GLY A 657 -5.93 3.68 -32.13
C GLY A 657 -5.49 4.23 -30.77
N GLU A 658 -6.41 4.95 -30.13
CA GLU A 658 -6.16 5.76 -28.94
C GLU A 658 -6.85 5.23 -27.68
N LEU A 659 -7.75 4.24 -27.80
CA LEU A 659 -8.24 3.55 -26.60
C LEU A 659 -7.10 2.74 -25.97
N TYR A 660 -7.11 2.65 -24.64
CA TYR A 660 -6.35 1.61 -23.99
C TYR A 660 -6.98 0.27 -24.35
N ALA A 661 -6.17 -0.68 -24.83
CA ALA A 661 -6.58 -2.07 -25.01
C ALA A 661 -5.43 -3.00 -24.56
N GLY A 662 -5.68 -3.79 -23.52
CA GLY A 662 -4.74 -4.78 -22.99
C GLY A 662 -5.30 -6.19 -23.14
N ARG A 663 -4.50 -7.12 -23.68
CA ARG A 663 -4.91 -8.51 -23.95
C ARG A 663 -4.36 -9.48 -22.91
N ILE A 664 -5.16 -10.49 -22.61
CA ILE A 664 -4.72 -11.77 -22.04
C ILE A 664 -5.50 -12.91 -22.71
N GLU A 665 -4.79 -13.76 -23.45
CA GLU A 665 -5.38 -14.83 -24.27
C GLU A 665 -6.54 -14.33 -25.16
N ASN A 666 -7.74 -14.86 -24.98
CA ASN A 666 -8.95 -14.47 -25.70
C ASN A 666 -9.70 -13.28 -25.08
N GLY A 667 -9.16 -12.70 -24.01
CA GLY A 667 -9.75 -11.57 -23.29
C GLY A 667 -9.05 -10.25 -23.58
N TRP A 668 -9.84 -9.17 -23.58
CA TRP A 668 -9.38 -7.79 -23.61
C TRP A 668 -9.99 -7.00 -22.47
N VAL A 669 -9.20 -6.11 -21.86
CA VAL A 669 -9.71 -4.92 -21.17
C VAL A 669 -9.53 -3.75 -22.11
N VAL A 670 -10.61 -3.02 -22.39
CA VAL A 670 -10.58 -1.82 -23.23
C VAL A 670 -11.23 -0.67 -22.47
N TYR A 671 -10.58 0.48 -22.40
CA TYR A 671 -11.20 1.66 -21.77
C TYR A 671 -10.80 2.97 -22.45
N ASN A 672 -11.62 3.99 -22.21
CA ASN A 672 -11.31 5.37 -22.56
C ASN A 672 -11.01 6.22 -21.32
N GLY A 673 -9.72 6.45 -21.06
CA GLY A 673 -9.25 7.38 -20.03
C GLY A 673 -8.95 8.80 -20.57
N LEU A 674 -9.40 9.14 -21.77
CA LEU A 674 -9.12 10.41 -22.45
C LEU A 674 -10.41 11.22 -22.67
N ALA A 675 -10.28 12.54 -22.82
CA ALA A 675 -11.43 13.41 -23.07
C ALA A 675 -12.07 13.17 -24.46
N GLY A 676 -13.40 13.13 -24.55
CA GLY A 676 -14.13 12.90 -25.80
C GLY A 676 -14.13 11.43 -26.23
N ILE A 677 -14.65 11.14 -27.43
CA ILE A 677 -14.71 9.77 -27.96
C ILE A 677 -13.33 9.36 -28.47
N ARG A 678 -12.89 8.15 -28.17
CA ARG A 678 -11.65 7.55 -28.68
C ARG A 678 -11.93 6.21 -29.34
N ASN A 679 -11.07 5.86 -30.29
CA ASN A 679 -11.27 4.70 -31.15
C ASN A 679 -10.14 3.69 -31.02
N ALA A 680 -10.44 2.41 -31.23
CA ALA A 680 -9.44 1.38 -31.48
C ALA A 680 -9.93 0.37 -32.52
N ALA A 681 -9.00 -0.17 -33.30
CA ALA A 681 -9.22 -1.29 -34.21
C ALA A 681 -8.39 -2.49 -33.72
N ILE A 682 -9.07 -3.59 -33.44
CA ILE A 682 -8.51 -4.81 -32.85
C ILE A 682 -8.72 -5.98 -33.82
N PRO A 683 -7.67 -6.45 -34.51
CA PRO A 683 -7.69 -7.70 -35.26
C PRO A 683 -7.99 -8.89 -34.35
N PHE A 684 -8.88 -9.78 -34.79
CA PHE A 684 -9.23 -10.95 -34.00
C PHE A 684 -8.13 -12.00 -34.03
N LYS A 685 -7.95 -12.69 -32.89
CA LYS A 685 -7.10 -13.88 -32.79
C LYS A 685 -7.91 -15.17 -32.64
N TYR A 686 -9.14 -15.07 -32.11
CA TYR A 686 -9.99 -16.24 -31.87
C TYR A 686 -11.24 -16.23 -32.74
N ASN A 687 -11.88 -15.07 -32.93
CA ASN A 687 -13.07 -14.99 -33.77
C ASN A 687 -12.73 -15.13 -35.26
N THR A 688 -13.62 -15.79 -36.01
CA THR A 688 -13.43 -16.07 -37.45
C THR A 688 -13.70 -14.87 -38.36
N CYS A 689 -14.31 -13.80 -37.83
CA CYS A 689 -14.35 -12.47 -38.46
C CYS A 689 -12.95 -11.84 -38.55
N ASP A 690 -12.82 -10.67 -39.18
CA ASP A 690 -11.52 -10.04 -39.45
C ASP A 690 -10.99 -9.23 -38.26
N LYS A 691 -11.80 -8.27 -37.79
CA LYS A 691 -11.47 -7.34 -36.69
C LYS A 691 -12.73 -6.73 -36.08
N MET A 692 -12.59 -6.11 -34.91
CA MET A 692 -13.53 -5.11 -34.40
C MET A 692 -12.96 -3.70 -34.42
N GLU A 693 -13.83 -2.72 -34.61
CA GLU A 693 -13.55 -1.32 -34.29
C GLU A 693 -14.47 -0.86 -33.18
N LEU A 694 -13.90 -0.15 -32.21
CA LEU A 694 -14.58 0.35 -31.02
C LEU A 694 -14.46 1.88 -31.01
N ALA A 695 -15.53 2.57 -30.63
CA ALA A 695 -15.53 3.99 -30.32
C ALA A 695 -16.19 4.19 -28.97
N TYR A 696 -15.41 4.55 -27.95
CA TYR A 696 -15.88 4.70 -26.57
C TYR A 696 -15.84 6.15 -26.12
N SER A 697 -16.90 6.57 -25.45
CA SER A 697 -16.99 7.82 -24.70
C SER A 697 -16.10 7.79 -23.45
N LYS A 698 -15.86 8.97 -22.87
CA LYS A 698 -14.98 9.14 -21.70
C LYS A 698 -15.48 8.32 -20.51
N TYR A 699 -14.57 7.55 -19.92
CA TYR A 699 -14.79 6.63 -18.78
C TYR A 699 -15.73 5.46 -19.05
N THR A 700 -15.81 5.02 -20.30
CA THR A 700 -16.37 3.71 -20.63
C THR A 700 -15.25 2.66 -20.58
N VAL A 701 -15.50 1.57 -19.84
CA VAL A 701 -14.65 0.38 -19.77
C VAL A 701 -15.42 -0.84 -20.27
N SER A 702 -14.72 -1.75 -20.93
CA SER A 702 -15.25 -3.05 -21.30
C SER A 702 -14.26 -4.19 -21.10
N VAL A 703 -14.80 -5.34 -20.71
CA VAL A 703 -14.12 -6.63 -20.75
C VAL A 703 -14.71 -7.42 -21.90
N ILE A 704 -13.88 -7.75 -22.89
CA ILE A 704 -14.29 -8.41 -24.12
C ILE A 704 -13.69 -9.81 -24.17
N LYS A 705 -14.50 -10.82 -24.48
CA LYS A 705 -14.01 -12.18 -24.76
C LYS A 705 -14.30 -12.57 -26.20
N GLU A 706 -13.28 -13.03 -26.89
CA GLU A 706 -13.36 -13.57 -28.24
C GLU A 706 -13.60 -15.08 -28.20
N TYR A 707 -14.50 -15.56 -29.05
CA TYR A 707 -14.71 -16.96 -29.39
C TYR A 707 -14.79 -17.09 -30.90
N ALA A 708 -14.65 -18.31 -31.43
CA ALA A 708 -14.69 -18.56 -32.88
C ALA A 708 -15.94 -17.97 -33.59
N ASN A 709 -17.09 -18.01 -32.92
CA ASN A 709 -18.41 -17.68 -33.48
C ASN A 709 -19.18 -16.59 -32.70
N LYS A 710 -18.57 -15.97 -31.69
CA LYS A 710 -19.18 -14.87 -30.94
C LYS A 710 -18.16 -13.98 -30.25
N LEU A 711 -18.62 -12.81 -29.84
CA LEU A 711 -17.95 -11.90 -28.91
C LEU A 711 -18.87 -11.64 -27.73
N THR A 712 -18.31 -11.57 -26.52
CA THR A 712 -19.05 -11.12 -25.33
C THR A 712 -18.38 -9.90 -24.73
N PHE A 713 -19.18 -8.95 -24.26
CA PHE A 713 -18.75 -7.71 -23.65
C PHE A 713 -19.44 -7.58 -22.29
N TYR A 714 -18.67 -7.32 -21.25
CA TYR A 714 -19.15 -6.63 -20.07
C TYR A 714 -18.75 -5.17 -20.21
N MET A 715 -19.69 -4.22 -20.13
CA MET A 715 -19.41 -2.80 -20.28
C MET A 715 -19.92 -2.02 -19.09
N ASN A 716 -19.22 -0.97 -18.66
CA ASN A 716 -19.67 -0.08 -17.60
C ASN A 716 -19.21 1.36 -17.85
N ASN A 717 -20.10 2.33 -17.64
CA ASN A 717 -19.84 3.76 -17.76
C ASN A 717 -20.65 4.58 -16.73
N TYR A 718 -21.01 3.96 -15.60
CA TYR A 718 -22.01 4.47 -14.65
C TYR A 718 -21.80 5.95 -14.27
N ASP A 719 -22.85 6.73 -14.48
CA ASP A 719 -22.90 8.16 -14.17
C ASP A 719 -24.05 8.41 -13.17
N PRO A 720 -23.74 8.92 -11.95
CA PRO A 720 -24.74 9.18 -10.92
C PRO A 720 -25.75 10.27 -11.31
N SER A 721 -25.46 11.11 -12.32
CA SER A 721 -26.42 12.09 -12.86
C SER A 721 -27.56 11.45 -13.65
N GLY A 722 -27.45 10.16 -13.98
CA GLY A 722 -28.41 9.44 -14.84
C GLY A 722 -28.09 9.55 -16.34
N SER A 723 -27.08 10.32 -16.73
CA SER A 723 -26.71 10.56 -18.13
C SER A 723 -26.25 9.27 -18.85
N SER A 724 -26.85 8.97 -19.99
CA SER A 724 -26.40 7.87 -20.86
C SER A 724 -25.38 8.35 -21.87
N LYS A 725 -24.37 7.53 -22.14
CA LYS A 725 -23.36 7.78 -23.17
C LYS A 725 -23.47 6.73 -24.27
N THR A 726 -22.94 7.05 -25.45
CA THR A 726 -23.12 6.24 -26.66
C THR A 726 -21.78 5.71 -27.16
N GLU A 727 -21.75 4.39 -27.35
CA GLU A 727 -20.60 3.62 -27.77
C GLU A 727 -20.88 2.96 -29.11
N VAL A 728 -19.87 2.84 -29.97
CA VAL A 728 -20.00 2.19 -31.28
C VAL A 728 -19.09 0.98 -31.36
N ILE A 729 -19.65 -0.15 -31.79
CA ILE A 729 -18.93 -1.40 -32.03
C ILE A 729 -19.16 -1.80 -33.49
N LYS A 730 -18.10 -1.95 -34.27
CA LYS A 730 -18.16 -2.47 -35.63
C LYS A 730 -17.42 -3.80 -35.72
N ILE A 731 -18.00 -4.78 -36.39
CA ILE A 731 -17.38 -6.10 -36.64
C ILE A 731 -17.29 -6.30 -38.15
N TYR A 732 -16.07 -6.51 -38.64
CA TYR A 732 -15.76 -6.65 -40.06
C TYR A 732 -15.60 -8.11 -40.47
N GLY A 733 -15.98 -8.45 -41.70
CA GLY A 733 -15.76 -9.78 -42.28
C GLY A 733 -16.81 -10.81 -41.88
N CYS A 734 -18.03 -10.37 -41.54
CA CYS A 734 -19.11 -11.29 -41.18
C CYS A 734 -19.67 -11.98 -42.44
N THR A 735 -19.73 -13.31 -42.47
CA THR A 735 -20.26 -14.07 -43.62
C THR A 735 -21.79 -14.08 -43.70
N SER A 736 -22.46 -13.71 -42.60
CA SER A 736 -23.90 -13.61 -42.47
C SER A 736 -24.25 -12.51 -41.48
N LYS A 737 -25.49 -12.00 -41.50
CA LYS A 737 -25.94 -11.00 -40.53
C LYS A 737 -25.68 -11.49 -39.10
N PRO A 738 -24.87 -10.80 -38.30
CA PRO A 738 -24.74 -11.12 -36.88
C PRO A 738 -26.06 -10.89 -36.13
N THR A 739 -26.19 -11.54 -34.98
CA THR A 739 -27.25 -11.25 -34.02
C THR A 739 -26.64 -10.76 -32.72
N HIS A 740 -27.39 -9.97 -31.95
CA HIS A 740 -26.94 -9.50 -30.65
C HIS A 740 -28.00 -9.75 -29.57
N SER A 741 -27.54 -9.80 -28.32
CA SER A 741 -28.38 -9.76 -27.13
C SER A 741 -27.74 -8.85 -26.09
N VAL A 742 -28.53 -7.97 -25.48
CA VAL A 742 -28.10 -7.06 -24.43
C VAL A 742 -28.88 -7.33 -23.15
N SER A 743 -28.24 -7.23 -22.00
CA SER A 743 -28.86 -7.32 -20.70
C SER A 743 -28.26 -6.27 -19.78
N SER A 744 -29.07 -5.29 -19.38
CA SER A 744 -28.69 -4.37 -18.30
C SER A 744 -28.46 -5.16 -17.01
N ARG A 745 -27.50 -4.70 -16.22
CA ARG A 745 -27.17 -5.28 -14.92
C ARG A 745 -27.38 -4.23 -13.82
N ALA A 746 -27.53 -4.70 -12.58
CA ALA A 746 -27.83 -3.84 -11.44
C ALA A 746 -28.98 -2.84 -11.78
N ASN A 747 -28.75 -1.53 -11.62
CA ASN A 747 -29.70 -0.49 -12.00
C ASN A 747 -29.32 0.19 -13.32
N GLY A 748 -28.48 -0.45 -14.15
CA GLY A 748 -28.03 0.08 -15.42
C GLY A 748 -29.14 0.12 -16.49
N THR A 749 -28.97 1.00 -17.47
CA THR A 749 -29.90 1.13 -18.61
C THR A 749 -29.13 1.00 -19.91
N ALA A 750 -29.74 0.37 -20.92
CA ALA A 750 -29.13 0.20 -22.23
C ALA A 750 -30.19 0.23 -23.34
N GLN A 751 -29.83 0.83 -24.48
CA GLN A 751 -30.56 0.81 -25.74
C GLN A 751 -29.57 0.51 -26.86
N VAL A 752 -29.94 -0.39 -27.76
CA VAL A 752 -29.06 -0.83 -28.85
C VAL A 752 -29.77 -0.67 -30.19
N SER A 753 -29.04 -0.14 -31.17
CA SER A 753 -29.46 -0.12 -32.57
C SER A 753 -28.39 -0.78 -33.43
N GLU A 754 -28.82 -1.45 -34.51
CA GLU A 754 -27.94 -2.21 -35.39
C GLU A 754 -28.03 -1.73 -36.84
N ASN A 755 -26.93 -1.85 -37.57
CA ASN A 755 -26.87 -1.68 -39.01
C ASN A 755 -25.92 -2.73 -39.61
N TRP A 756 -26.32 -3.38 -40.70
CA TRP A 756 -25.48 -4.35 -41.42
C TRP A 756 -25.39 -3.96 -42.88
N LYS A 757 -24.16 -3.68 -43.35
CA LYS A 757 -23.89 -3.31 -44.74
C LYS A 757 -22.48 -3.77 -45.12
N GLU A 758 -22.32 -4.31 -46.33
CA GLU A 758 -21.01 -4.65 -46.91
C GLU A 758 -20.15 -5.51 -45.96
N ASP A 759 -20.72 -6.58 -45.39
CA ASP A 759 -20.08 -7.50 -44.43
C ASP A 759 -19.59 -6.86 -43.11
N VAL A 760 -20.01 -5.61 -42.83
CA VAL A 760 -19.74 -4.89 -41.59
C VAL A 760 -21.01 -4.75 -40.76
N TYR A 761 -20.97 -5.29 -39.54
CA TYR A 761 -22.03 -5.15 -38.55
C TYR A 761 -21.69 -4.05 -37.57
N THR A 762 -22.53 -3.02 -37.48
CA THR A 762 -22.37 -1.88 -36.58
C THR A 762 -23.45 -1.91 -35.50
N LEU A 763 -23.05 -1.88 -34.24
CA LEU A 763 -23.90 -1.67 -33.08
C LEU A 763 -23.62 -0.28 -32.50
N THR A 764 -24.68 0.45 -32.23
CA THR A 764 -24.65 1.68 -31.43
C THR A 764 -25.33 1.38 -30.10
N VAL A 765 -24.58 1.46 -29.00
CA VAL A 765 -25.00 1.10 -27.64
C VAL A 765 -25.06 2.39 -26.82
N THR A 766 -26.27 2.83 -26.46
CA THR A 766 -26.48 3.96 -25.55
C THR A 766 -26.80 3.41 -24.17
N HIS A 767 -25.94 3.64 -23.19
CA HIS A 767 -26.09 3.07 -21.85
C HIS A 767 -25.63 4.00 -20.72
N ASN A 768 -26.16 3.77 -19.53
CA ASN A 768 -25.64 4.26 -18.26
C ASN A 768 -25.51 3.08 -17.29
N GLY A 769 -24.28 2.74 -16.92
CA GLY A 769 -23.98 1.67 -15.98
C GLY A 769 -23.71 0.31 -16.63
N PRO A 770 -23.69 -0.76 -15.81
CA PRO A 770 -23.21 -2.06 -16.23
C PRO A 770 -24.19 -2.78 -17.16
N LEU A 771 -23.66 -3.44 -18.19
CA LEU A 771 -24.41 -4.34 -19.07
C LEU A 771 -23.55 -5.51 -19.55
N ASP A 772 -24.22 -6.61 -19.89
CA ASP A 772 -23.67 -7.67 -20.73
C ASP A 772 -24.21 -7.54 -22.16
N LEU A 773 -23.33 -7.64 -23.16
CA LEU A 773 -23.65 -7.67 -24.58
C LEU A 773 -22.99 -8.89 -25.22
N THR A 774 -23.75 -9.69 -25.97
CA THR A 774 -23.21 -10.78 -26.79
C THR A 774 -23.52 -10.49 -28.25
N VAL A 775 -22.54 -10.72 -29.13
CA VAL A 775 -22.71 -10.63 -30.59
C VAL A 775 -22.30 -11.97 -31.20
N ASN A 776 -23.25 -12.68 -31.79
CA ASN A 776 -22.98 -13.92 -32.52
C ASN A 776 -22.55 -13.56 -33.94
N CYS A 777 -21.27 -13.74 -34.24
CA CYS A 777 -20.66 -13.36 -35.51
C CYS A 777 -19.61 -14.39 -35.93
N SER A 778 -19.57 -14.71 -37.22
CA SER A 778 -18.59 -15.62 -37.81
C SER A 778 -18.15 -15.09 -39.16
N GLY A 779 -16.90 -15.37 -39.50
CA GLY A 779 -16.26 -14.98 -40.75
C GLY A 779 -15.63 -16.17 -41.47
N LYS A 780 -14.62 -15.90 -42.31
CA LYS A 780 -13.98 -16.91 -43.16
C LYS A 780 -12.62 -17.39 -42.66
N ALA A 781 -12.04 -16.73 -41.65
CA ALA A 781 -10.70 -17.07 -41.17
C ALA A 781 -10.67 -18.46 -40.52
N THR A 782 -9.65 -19.25 -40.83
CA THR A 782 -9.47 -20.63 -40.33
C THR A 782 -8.21 -20.78 -39.45
N ASP A 783 -7.28 -19.84 -39.56
CA ASP A 783 -6.03 -19.71 -38.81
C ASP A 783 -6.23 -18.95 -37.49
N ARG A 784 -7.24 -19.36 -36.71
CA ARG A 784 -7.57 -18.75 -35.41
C ARG A 784 -7.17 -19.65 -34.24
N LEU A 785 -6.85 -19.02 -33.12
CA LEU A 785 -6.65 -19.70 -31.84
C LEU A 785 -8.01 -20.22 -31.33
N THR A 786 -7.99 -21.38 -30.66
CA THR A 786 -9.23 -22.05 -30.21
C THR A 786 -9.22 -22.39 -28.72
N VAL A 787 -8.07 -22.26 -28.04
CA VAL A 787 -7.89 -22.63 -26.64
C VAL A 787 -7.53 -21.39 -25.83
N SER A 788 -8.25 -21.19 -24.74
CA SER A 788 -7.93 -20.19 -23.71
C SER A 788 -8.18 -20.77 -22.32
N THR A 789 -7.59 -20.14 -21.31
CA THR A 789 -7.71 -20.59 -19.93
C THR A 789 -8.99 -20.03 -19.30
N ALA A 790 -9.85 -20.92 -18.81
CA ALA A 790 -11.05 -20.56 -18.08
C ALA A 790 -10.72 -20.19 -16.62
N ALA A 791 -11.51 -19.27 -16.02
CA ALA A 791 -11.37 -18.99 -14.59
C ALA A 791 -11.97 -20.14 -13.75
N SER A 792 -11.29 -20.48 -12.65
CA SER A 792 -11.67 -21.59 -11.77
C SER A 792 -12.13 -21.09 -10.39
N ILE A 793 -13.04 -20.12 -10.36
CA ILE A 793 -13.55 -19.52 -9.11
C ILE A 793 -14.15 -20.58 -8.17
N GLN A 794 -13.73 -20.52 -6.90
CA GLN A 794 -14.22 -21.34 -5.80
C GLN A 794 -14.73 -20.45 -4.67
N ILE A 795 -15.85 -20.85 -4.06
CA ILE A 795 -16.40 -20.15 -2.90
C ILE A 795 -15.47 -20.41 -1.70
N PRO A 796 -14.95 -19.36 -1.03
CA PRO A 796 -14.15 -19.54 0.18
C PRO A 796 -14.96 -20.23 1.29
N ALA A 797 -14.29 -21.04 2.11
CA ALA A 797 -14.93 -21.64 3.27
C ALA A 797 -15.38 -20.56 4.25
N SER A 798 -16.52 -20.77 4.91
CA SER A 798 -16.95 -19.92 6.01
C SER A 798 -16.04 -20.09 7.24
N PRO A 799 -15.95 -19.07 8.11
CA PRO A 799 -15.30 -19.21 9.42
C PRO A 799 -15.89 -20.35 10.24
N GLN A 800 -15.12 -20.85 11.21
CA GLN A 800 -15.70 -21.67 12.27
C GLN A 800 -16.68 -20.82 13.10
N ILE A 801 -17.70 -21.47 13.67
CA ILE A 801 -18.69 -20.81 14.51
C ILE A 801 -18.02 -20.33 15.80
N TYR A 802 -18.09 -19.04 16.07
CA TYR A 802 -17.61 -18.43 17.31
C TYR A 802 -18.49 -18.86 18.49
N GLN A 803 -17.87 -19.33 19.58
CA GLN A 803 -18.55 -19.86 20.77
C GLN A 803 -18.47 -18.91 21.98
N GLY A 804 -17.81 -17.77 21.83
CA GLY A 804 -17.60 -16.81 22.91
C GLY A 804 -18.78 -15.87 23.12
N ALA A 805 -18.50 -14.75 23.78
CA ALA A 805 -19.49 -13.74 24.16
C ALA A 805 -20.01 -12.95 22.96
N TYR A 806 -21.33 -12.79 22.85
CA TYR A 806 -21.92 -11.86 21.88
C TYR A 806 -22.15 -10.51 22.54
N GLN A 807 -21.92 -9.43 21.80
CA GLN A 807 -22.01 -8.07 22.31
C GLN A 807 -22.84 -7.21 21.36
N TYR A 808 -23.74 -6.41 21.93
CA TYR A 808 -24.67 -5.55 21.20
C TYR A 808 -24.59 -4.14 21.78
N GLU A 809 -24.20 -3.19 20.93
CA GLU A 809 -23.98 -1.79 21.30
C GLU A 809 -25.31 -1.02 21.37
N ALA A 810 -25.54 -0.31 22.47
CA ALA A 810 -26.83 0.30 22.73
C ALA A 810 -27.16 1.43 21.75
N GLU A 811 -26.16 2.14 21.21
CA GLU A 811 -26.38 3.14 20.16
C GLU A 811 -26.97 2.56 18.87
N CYS A 812 -26.94 1.24 18.70
CA CYS A 812 -27.54 0.54 17.55
C CYS A 812 -28.92 -0.06 17.84
N PHE A 813 -29.43 0.00 19.09
CA PHE A 813 -30.74 -0.54 19.44
C PHE A 813 -31.88 0.20 18.74
N ASP A 814 -32.97 -0.54 18.50
CA ASP A 814 -34.27 0.07 18.26
C ASP A 814 -34.66 0.86 19.51
N PHE A 815 -35.16 2.09 19.34
CA PHE A 815 -35.47 2.98 20.45
C PHE A 815 -36.87 3.59 20.34
N LYS A 816 -37.45 3.91 21.49
CA LYS A 816 -38.77 4.52 21.63
C LYS A 816 -38.81 5.47 22.82
N ASN A 817 -39.18 6.72 22.59
CA ASN A 817 -39.33 7.77 23.62
C ASN A 817 -38.11 7.93 24.57
N VAL A 818 -36.90 7.59 24.12
CA VAL A 818 -35.66 7.83 24.86
C VAL A 818 -35.25 9.30 24.76
N THR A 819 -34.47 9.79 25.71
CA THR A 819 -34.01 11.19 25.72
C THR A 819 -33.12 11.50 24.52
N LYS A 820 -32.11 10.65 24.26
CA LYS A 820 -31.15 10.86 23.17
C LYS A 820 -30.43 9.57 22.81
N ARG A 821 -30.26 9.33 21.50
CA ARG A 821 -29.30 8.35 20.98
C ARG A 821 -28.00 9.08 20.66
N VAL A 822 -26.88 8.60 21.19
CA VAL A 822 -25.55 9.15 20.94
C VAL A 822 -24.78 8.15 20.09
N THR A 823 -24.48 8.48 18.84
CA THR A 823 -23.62 7.65 17.96
C THR A 823 -22.23 8.26 17.78
N LYS A 824 -22.03 9.49 18.24
CA LYS A 824 -20.80 10.29 18.17
C LYS A 824 -20.38 10.68 19.59
N GLY A 825 -19.95 9.68 20.37
CA GLY A 825 -19.62 9.83 21.79
C GLY A 825 -18.46 10.79 22.05
N ASP A 826 -17.54 10.93 21.10
CA ASP A 826 -16.38 11.83 21.16
C ASP A 826 -16.78 13.31 21.33
N SER A 827 -18.00 13.65 20.92
CA SER A 827 -18.55 15.01 20.99
C SER A 827 -19.44 15.24 22.21
N GLU A 828 -19.65 14.23 23.04
CA GLU A 828 -20.43 14.33 24.29
C GLU A 828 -19.51 14.53 25.49
N PRO A 829 -20.02 14.70 26.73
CA PRO A 829 -19.18 14.73 27.93
C PRO A 829 -18.93 13.35 28.58
N ILE A 830 -19.76 12.35 28.31
CA ILE A 830 -19.61 10.98 28.85
C ILE A 830 -18.55 10.23 28.05
N ARG A 831 -17.65 9.53 28.75
CA ARG A 831 -16.47 8.84 28.22
C ARG A 831 -16.43 7.38 28.68
N ASN A 832 -15.45 6.62 28.19
CA ASN A 832 -15.24 5.20 28.42
C ASN A 832 -16.42 4.31 28.00
N TYR A 833 -17.15 4.70 26.95
CA TYR A 833 -18.09 3.82 26.25
C TYR A 833 -17.31 2.81 25.37
N THR A 834 -17.92 1.70 24.94
CA THR A 834 -17.17 0.63 24.25
C THR A 834 -17.00 0.83 22.75
N ALA A 835 -18.08 1.09 22.02
CA ALA A 835 -18.01 1.34 20.58
C ALA A 835 -17.88 2.83 20.29
N GLN A 836 -18.84 3.45 19.61
CA GLN A 836 -18.78 4.86 19.24
C GLN A 836 -19.81 5.72 19.95
N GLY A 837 -20.64 5.12 20.80
CA GLY A 837 -21.68 5.85 21.49
C GLY A 837 -22.37 5.08 22.60
N TYR A 838 -23.59 5.52 22.91
CA TYR A 838 -24.47 4.95 23.94
C TYR A 838 -25.89 5.52 23.76
N ILE A 839 -26.87 5.01 24.51
CA ILE A 839 -28.21 5.60 24.60
C ILE A 839 -28.41 6.29 25.95
N ASN A 840 -28.90 7.53 25.94
CA ASN A 840 -29.56 8.13 27.08
C ASN A 840 -31.04 7.71 27.06
N PHE A 841 -31.33 6.65 27.82
CA PHE A 841 -32.68 6.09 27.98
C PHE A 841 -33.61 7.09 28.68
N GLY A 842 -33.07 7.89 29.61
CA GLY A 842 -33.79 8.92 30.35
C GLY A 842 -34.66 8.39 31.50
N ALA A 843 -35.51 9.26 32.03
CA ALA A 843 -36.42 8.96 33.14
C ALA A 843 -37.90 8.79 32.73
N SER A 844 -38.22 8.81 31.44
CA SER A 844 -39.60 8.74 30.94
C SER A 844 -40.24 7.37 31.20
N SER A 845 -41.50 7.36 31.67
CA SER A 845 -42.29 6.14 31.84
C SER A 845 -42.69 5.46 30.53
N ALA A 846 -42.46 6.12 29.39
CA ALA A 846 -42.75 5.61 28.06
C ALA A 846 -41.50 5.19 27.27
N ALA A 847 -40.31 5.33 27.87
CA ALA A 847 -39.03 4.97 27.25
C ALA A 847 -38.87 3.46 27.11
N ALA A 848 -38.33 3.03 25.97
CA ALA A 848 -37.97 1.65 25.75
C ALA A 848 -36.87 1.53 24.68
N VAL A 849 -36.08 0.46 24.79
CA VAL A 849 -35.11 0.03 23.77
C VAL A 849 -35.23 -1.48 23.56
N ARG A 850 -34.93 -1.95 22.36
CA ARG A 850 -34.92 -3.38 22.05
C ARG A 850 -33.87 -3.72 21.00
N ASP A 851 -33.51 -4.99 20.93
CA ASP A 851 -32.68 -5.54 19.86
C ASP A 851 -33.00 -7.02 19.61
N ALA A 852 -32.55 -7.53 18.46
CA ALA A 852 -32.50 -8.95 18.16
C ALA A 852 -31.17 -9.53 18.65
N VAL A 853 -31.24 -10.54 19.51
CA VAL A 853 -30.05 -11.21 20.07
C VAL A 853 -30.06 -12.69 19.72
N THR A 854 -28.90 -13.26 19.43
CA THR A 854 -28.79 -14.65 18.97
C THR A 854 -28.21 -15.55 20.06
N ALA A 855 -28.72 -16.77 20.14
CA ALA A 855 -28.14 -17.84 20.94
C ALA A 855 -27.80 -19.05 20.05
N LEU A 856 -26.61 -19.64 20.22
CA LEU A 856 -26.20 -20.82 19.45
C LEU A 856 -27.00 -22.07 19.78
N GLU A 857 -27.45 -22.18 21.03
CA GLU A 857 -28.20 -23.30 21.57
C GLU A 857 -29.27 -22.78 22.53
N ASP A 858 -30.28 -23.61 22.79
CA ASP A 858 -31.20 -23.36 23.88
C ASP A 858 -30.46 -23.45 25.23
N GLY A 859 -30.74 -22.54 26.15
CA GLY A 859 -30.09 -22.59 27.46
C GLY A 859 -30.24 -21.34 28.29
N VAL A 860 -29.60 -21.38 29.46
CA VAL A 860 -29.50 -20.23 30.36
C VAL A 860 -28.27 -19.41 30.00
N TYR A 861 -28.49 -18.12 29.79
CA TYR A 861 -27.47 -17.14 29.48
C TYR A 861 -27.43 -16.07 30.56
N THR A 862 -26.25 -15.50 30.76
CA THR A 862 -26.05 -14.27 31.53
C THR A 862 -26.06 -13.11 30.54
N ILE A 863 -26.98 -12.15 30.74
CA ILE A 863 -26.92 -10.85 30.10
C ILE A 863 -26.25 -9.88 31.07
N ARG A 864 -25.13 -9.29 30.65
CA ARG A 864 -24.48 -8.17 31.31
C ARG A 864 -24.91 -6.89 30.63
N ILE A 865 -25.47 -5.95 31.38
CA ILE A 865 -25.89 -4.65 30.86
C ILE A 865 -24.92 -3.61 31.39
N ARG A 866 -24.14 -2.99 30.51
CA ARG A 866 -23.21 -1.92 30.89
C ARG A 866 -23.97 -0.59 30.89
N TYR A 867 -23.98 0.10 32.02
CA TYR A 867 -24.87 1.23 32.25
C TYR A 867 -24.25 2.31 33.14
N ARG A 868 -24.87 3.50 33.11
CA ARG A 868 -24.58 4.63 33.99
C ARG A 868 -25.88 5.23 34.52
N ALA A 869 -25.92 5.55 35.81
CA ALA A 869 -27.09 6.08 36.50
C ALA A 869 -26.63 7.06 37.60
N PRO A 870 -26.21 8.30 37.23
CA PRO A 870 -25.42 9.16 38.12
C PRO A 870 -26.23 9.78 39.26
N SER A 871 -27.55 9.90 39.10
CA SER A 871 -28.39 10.66 40.05
C SER A 871 -29.09 9.80 41.10
N ALA A 872 -29.42 8.56 40.79
CA ALA A 872 -30.13 7.65 41.68
C ALA A 872 -30.08 6.20 41.16
N THR A 873 -30.35 5.23 42.03
CA THR A 873 -30.64 3.86 41.62
C THR A 873 -31.91 3.82 40.78
N VAL A 874 -31.86 3.19 39.61
CA VAL A 874 -33.01 3.00 38.71
C VAL A 874 -33.45 1.54 38.75
N ASN A 875 -34.67 1.30 39.24
CA ASN A 875 -35.30 -0.02 39.31
C ASN A 875 -36.71 -0.02 38.69
N THR A 876 -36.96 0.91 37.77
CA THR A 876 -38.24 1.16 37.10
C THR A 876 -38.23 0.74 35.63
N VAL A 877 -37.29 -0.12 35.24
CA VAL A 877 -37.11 -0.62 33.88
C VAL A 877 -37.21 -2.14 33.89
N ASP A 878 -38.22 -2.67 33.20
CA ASP A 878 -38.45 -4.10 33.07
C ASP A 878 -37.68 -4.66 31.88
N MET A 879 -37.11 -5.85 32.05
CA MET A 879 -36.47 -6.60 30.99
C MET A 879 -37.41 -7.69 30.46
N TYR A 880 -37.53 -7.78 29.14
CA TYR A 880 -38.32 -8.78 28.44
C TYR A 880 -37.43 -9.58 27.50
N ILE A 881 -37.67 -10.89 27.45
CA ILE A 881 -37.14 -11.78 26.43
C ILE A 881 -38.32 -12.38 25.69
N ASN A 882 -38.33 -12.27 24.36
CA ASN A 882 -39.42 -12.79 23.50
C ASN A 882 -40.80 -12.37 24.02
N ASN A 883 -40.96 -11.06 24.31
CA ASN A 883 -42.18 -10.44 24.85
C ASN A 883 -42.63 -10.93 26.24
N THR A 884 -41.81 -11.73 26.93
CA THR A 884 -42.09 -12.20 28.29
C THR A 884 -41.21 -11.46 29.28
N LYS A 885 -41.81 -10.84 30.30
CA LYS A 885 -41.05 -10.17 31.38
C LYS A 885 -40.22 -11.21 32.13
N VAL A 886 -38.91 -11.03 32.14
CA VAL A 886 -37.97 -11.93 32.84
C VAL A 886 -37.48 -11.34 34.16
N GLY A 887 -37.57 -10.03 34.34
CA GLY A 887 -37.25 -9.38 35.61
C GLY A 887 -37.19 -7.86 35.50
N THR A 888 -36.74 -7.22 36.58
CA THR A 888 -36.53 -5.77 36.66
C THR A 888 -35.10 -5.59 37.17
N PRO A 889 -34.12 -5.29 36.30
CA PRO A 889 -32.75 -5.09 36.72
C PRO A 889 -32.65 -3.92 37.71
N GLU A 890 -31.77 -4.05 38.70
CA GLU A 890 -31.39 -2.93 39.55
C GLU A 890 -30.16 -2.23 38.97
N PHE A 891 -30.36 -1.02 38.45
CA PHE A 891 -29.28 -0.15 38.01
C PHE A 891 -28.87 0.73 39.19
N ALA A 892 -28.06 0.19 40.09
CA ALA A 892 -27.53 0.91 41.25
C ALA A 892 -26.87 2.23 40.83
N GLN A 893 -27.06 3.28 41.65
CA GLN A 893 -26.48 4.60 41.40
C GLN A 893 -24.96 4.49 41.13
N THR A 894 -24.52 5.07 40.03
CA THR A 894 -23.09 5.18 39.69
C THR A 894 -22.51 6.48 40.25
N ASP A 895 -21.18 6.55 40.32
CA ASP A 895 -20.49 7.82 40.59
C ASP A 895 -20.87 8.89 39.54
N ASN A 896 -20.82 10.17 39.92
CA ASN A 896 -21.16 11.28 39.03
C ASN A 896 -20.04 11.64 38.03
N ASP A 897 -18.86 11.02 38.13
CA ASP A 897 -17.79 11.10 37.14
C ASP A 897 -18.23 10.50 35.79
N ASN A 898 -18.08 11.29 34.73
CA ASN A 898 -18.51 10.96 33.36
C ASN A 898 -17.75 9.80 32.71
N THR A 899 -16.76 9.21 33.37
CA THR A 899 -15.98 8.06 32.90
C THR A 899 -16.42 6.73 33.51
N VAL A 900 -17.34 6.76 34.49
CA VAL A 900 -17.71 5.60 35.30
C VAL A 900 -18.97 4.91 34.76
N TRP A 901 -18.82 3.62 34.46
CA TRP A 901 -19.88 2.69 34.04
C TRP A 901 -19.90 1.48 34.97
N ASN A 902 -21.10 1.03 35.35
CA ASN A 902 -21.32 -0.19 36.11
C ASN A 902 -21.93 -1.29 35.22
N THR A 903 -22.06 -2.51 35.77
CA THR A 903 -22.70 -3.64 35.09
C THR A 903 -23.81 -4.22 35.93
N ALA A 904 -25.00 -4.35 35.35
CA ALA A 904 -26.10 -5.13 35.90
C ALA A 904 -26.12 -6.53 35.27
N LEU A 905 -26.41 -7.56 36.06
CA LEU A 905 -26.42 -8.95 35.61
C LEU A 905 -27.83 -9.54 35.69
N MET A 906 -28.26 -10.19 34.62
CA MET A 906 -29.52 -10.92 34.56
C MET A 906 -29.30 -12.33 34.01
N SER A 907 -30.00 -13.31 34.57
CA SER A 907 -30.01 -14.68 34.04
C SER A 907 -31.30 -14.92 33.29
N VAL A 908 -31.21 -15.36 32.04
CA VAL A 908 -32.37 -15.56 31.16
C VAL A 908 -32.27 -16.88 30.41
N SER A 909 -33.42 -17.42 30.00
CA SER A 909 -33.45 -18.53 29.05
C SER A 909 -33.59 -17.97 27.63
N LEU A 910 -32.66 -18.33 26.74
CA LEU A 910 -32.73 -18.00 25.31
C LEU A 910 -33.01 -19.27 24.52
N ARG A 911 -33.81 -19.13 23.45
CA ARG A 911 -33.98 -20.20 22.47
C ARG A 911 -32.85 -20.17 21.46
N LYS A 912 -32.49 -21.30 20.87
CA LYS A 912 -31.55 -21.33 19.74
C LYS A 912 -32.01 -20.40 18.60
N GLY A 913 -31.09 -19.65 18.02
CA GLY A 913 -31.35 -18.65 16.99
C GLY A 913 -31.73 -17.29 17.58
N ALA A 914 -32.55 -16.54 16.85
CA ALA A 914 -32.92 -15.17 17.20
C ALA A 914 -33.94 -15.10 18.35
N ASN A 915 -33.69 -14.20 19.29
CA ASN A 915 -34.51 -13.81 20.42
C ASN A 915 -34.70 -12.29 20.38
N THR A 916 -35.81 -11.79 20.95
CA THR A 916 -35.98 -10.35 21.16
C THR A 916 -35.59 -10.01 22.59
N PHE A 917 -34.67 -9.06 22.75
CA PHE A 917 -34.34 -8.41 24.02
C PHE A 917 -35.02 -7.05 24.07
N GLU A 918 -35.70 -6.69 25.17
CA GLU A 918 -36.30 -5.38 25.35
C GLU A 918 -36.13 -4.89 26.80
N LEU A 919 -35.73 -3.62 26.96
CA LEU A 919 -35.80 -2.87 28.21
C LEU A 919 -36.90 -1.81 28.07
N LYS A 920 -37.87 -1.82 28.99
CA LYS A 920 -39.04 -0.94 28.92
C LYS A 920 -39.34 -0.34 30.29
N ALA A 921 -39.49 0.97 30.34
CA ALA A 921 -39.89 1.66 31.57
C ALA A 921 -41.28 1.16 32.03
N ASN A 922 -41.41 0.86 33.32
CA ASN A 922 -42.67 0.49 33.96
C ASN A 922 -43.30 1.66 34.73
N SER A 923 -42.49 2.66 35.08
CA SER A 923 -42.88 3.94 35.66
C SER A 923 -41.82 5.00 35.34
N SER A 924 -42.05 6.26 35.74
CA SER A 924 -41.01 7.29 35.63
C SER A 924 -39.82 6.92 36.52
N GLY A 925 -38.60 7.11 36.01
CA GLY A 925 -37.36 6.85 36.73
C GLY A 925 -37.03 7.93 37.74
N ALA A 926 -36.24 7.57 38.75
CA ALA A 926 -35.72 8.50 39.76
C ALA A 926 -34.58 9.40 39.24
N GLY A 927 -34.05 9.10 38.05
CA GLY A 927 -33.00 9.85 37.36
C GLY A 927 -32.76 9.28 35.96
N ASP A 928 -31.86 9.91 35.20
CA ASP A 928 -31.49 9.44 33.86
C ASP A 928 -30.70 8.12 33.92
N LEU A 929 -31.07 7.19 33.04
CA LEU A 929 -30.34 5.95 32.78
C LEU A 929 -29.63 6.06 31.43
N TYR A 930 -28.35 5.69 31.39
CA TYR A 930 -27.54 5.58 30.20
C TYR A 930 -27.16 4.12 29.98
N LEU A 931 -27.27 3.64 28.75
CA LEU A 931 -26.97 2.27 28.35
C LEU A 931 -25.86 2.30 27.31
N ASP A 932 -24.79 1.56 27.55
CA ASP A 932 -23.63 1.47 26.66
C ASP A 932 -23.71 0.24 25.78
N ASN A 933 -23.79 -0.96 26.37
CA ASN A 933 -23.95 -2.20 25.62
C ASN A 933 -24.63 -3.29 26.47
N ILE A 934 -24.96 -4.40 25.80
CA ILE A 934 -25.19 -5.68 26.47
C ILE A 934 -24.19 -6.74 25.98
N VAL A 935 -23.75 -7.61 26.88
CA VAL A 935 -22.95 -8.80 26.57
C VAL A 935 -23.69 -10.05 27.02
N ILE A 936 -23.80 -11.03 26.12
CA ILE A 936 -24.53 -12.27 26.33
C ILE A 936 -23.55 -13.44 26.30
N GLU A 937 -23.54 -14.21 27.38
CA GLU A 937 -22.68 -15.38 27.53
C GLU A 937 -23.45 -16.55 28.12
N ARG A 938 -23.20 -17.76 27.60
CA ARG A 938 -23.80 -18.98 28.13
C ARG A 938 -23.24 -19.28 29.51
N LYS A 939 -24.09 -19.74 30.43
CA LYS A 939 -23.67 -20.21 31.76
C LYS A 939 -23.13 -21.63 31.75
#